data_AF-A0A6N7VAW0-F1
#
_entry.id   AF-A0A6N7VAW0-F1
#
_cell.length_a   1.000
_cell.length_b   1.000
_cell.length_c   1.000
_cell.angle_alpha   90.00
_cell.angle_beta   90.00
_cell.angle_gamma   90.00
#
_symmetry.space_group_name_H-M   'P 1'
#
loop_
_entity.id
_entity.type
_entity.pdbx_description
1 polymer ?
#
loop_
_entity_poly.entity_id
_entity_poly.type
_entity_poly.pdbx_seq_one_letter_code
_entity_poly.pdbx_strand_id
1 'polypeptide(L)'
;MKRELEKSLKRYLKRKVRITLGFVTAFAIMGNVGLANSTTDYELAEKYLNGIENTKLDEKSYENGNYKISVDSNGKLILTGFIYQDNGKEVLNNIKISKETKKILDDSLAYFVENGVISISDAWKESENLGVVNNNLNNGQQYGGDIVNKGIMVSQSIGQQSNWANFKKLENYGLIIVDRGRGDGGAQAFTGGDNSTLLNYGTILSNGNGQLMTAKSKNGLAYNYGYIYSKSYGQEIQNSTNGQAYNFGIIDSELVGQHIKSDATNGVVKNNGEINVVKNTGIGQHIVGDTNIGYNYGLINANDGTGIKTETNGQAYNNGVIKVNDETKAFIGGNIVNNGIVIVNKESSSITDTITTAENNGVILDKDYNLVSGKNDNVTSINNGDTINNSSASSNYLKDGQATISESLVDKTLNTVVTETSNLNGSVFTYNGEEDLNLVNTDITGYFEKGGTLLEVGGGADLVLAGDSQITAVKGNITDTDVVAVKINDGGNLAIAGTANVNGKIEGVEGRLAYLAANSGTIENSKIAENIEVKSITVENATDYLINNGGISQENNYTNLTFRNTKVEDFNINFETTAEGIKNKIVLEDSVEITNGINGQNTKEGNDLYLEINNIDKIGGDILLGAGNDEISIEKNLSYENKIDLRAGEDTLVLKHANESDEKHEKTEENTFNYNVMNTENINLVGGHWHIEDAHIGFDEASNSANINILGREDGTKDGELHVEINSLGIGQGVESSLDGIVDEGTDLTITANGGIKYVVGDNFNVYQDNYIFDTDYKIGSYENKEGELVETEIKGAVIFDVTHETKEDGTATVNLRVKDASEFGLEKYTAIYDTVLANLTQNKELTDAINYYNDSKFINMIKGTDNKASAFYTTGYAVTKDVTDMYMDTVESFGRKAGAGEWLAFGKYLSSDT
;
A
#
# COMPACT_ATOMS: atom_id res chain seq x y z
N MET A 1 15.92 -57.13 13.71
CA MET A 1 16.43 -56.15 14.70
C MET A 1 17.18 -55.00 14.05
N LYS A 2 18.29 -55.21 13.32
CA LYS A 2 19.06 -54.13 12.64
C LYS A 2 18.25 -53.29 11.63
N ARG A 3 17.41 -53.94 10.81
CA ARG A 3 16.57 -53.29 9.77
C ARG A 3 15.42 -52.45 10.34
N GLU A 4 14.87 -52.84 11.49
CA GLU A 4 13.85 -52.07 12.22
C GLU A 4 14.44 -50.88 12.98
N LEU A 5 15.66 -51.02 13.50
CA LEU A 5 16.39 -49.93 14.15
C LEU A 5 16.78 -48.83 13.14
N GLU A 6 17.19 -49.21 11.93
CA GLU A 6 17.57 -48.27 10.87
C GLU A 6 16.36 -47.53 10.28
N LYS A 7 15.21 -48.22 10.12
CA LYS A 7 13.94 -47.58 9.74
C LYS A 7 13.45 -46.60 10.82
N SER A 8 13.55 -46.99 12.08
CA SER A 8 13.20 -46.13 13.23
C SER A 8 14.09 -44.89 13.29
N LEU A 9 15.41 -45.04 13.12
CA LEU A 9 16.38 -43.95 13.13
C LEU A 9 16.20 -42.99 11.95
N LYS A 10 15.96 -43.51 10.73
CA LYS A 10 15.65 -42.68 9.54
C LYS A 10 14.32 -41.92 9.70
N ARG A 11 13.32 -42.53 10.33
CA ARG A 11 12.02 -41.88 10.61
C ARG A 11 12.15 -40.82 11.69
N TYR A 12 12.96 -41.06 12.72
CA TYR A 12 13.29 -40.09 13.77
C TYR A 12 14.09 -38.90 13.23
N LEU A 13 15.12 -39.15 12.41
CA LEU A 13 15.92 -38.10 11.76
C LEU A 13 15.09 -37.29 10.76
N LYS A 14 14.24 -37.92 9.94
CA LYS A 14 13.31 -37.19 9.04
C LYS A 14 12.31 -36.32 9.80
N ARG A 15 11.81 -36.79 10.95
CA ARG A 15 10.94 -35.99 11.82
C ARG A 15 11.68 -34.81 12.43
N LYS A 16 12.91 -35.00 12.94
CA LYS A 16 13.71 -33.90 13.47
C LYS A 16 14.13 -32.89 12.40
N VAL A 17 14.53 -33.33 11.21
CA VAL A 17 14.85 -32.42 10.09
C VAL A 17 13.61 -31.64 9.64
N ARG A 18 12.40 -32.26 9.59
CA ARG A 18 11.16 -31.53 9.28
C ARG A 18 10.74 -30.54 10.38
N ILE A 19 10.94 -30.87 11.65
CA ILE A 19 10.64 -29.97 12.77
C ILE A 19 11.64 -28.81 12.81
N THR A 20 12.94 -29.07 12.57
CA THR A 20 13.96 -28.01 12.51
C THR A 20 13.82 -27.15 11.26
N LEU A 21 13.48 -27.72 10.10
CA LEU A 21 13.19 -26.96 8.88
C LEU A 21 11.90 -26.16 9.04
N GLY A 22 10.84 -26.73 9.62
CA GLY A 22 9.59 -26.01 9.94
C GLY A 22 9.78 -24.90 10.99
N PHE A 23 10.67 -25.09 11.98
CA PHE A 23 10.98 -24.09 12.99
C PHE A 23 11.91 -22.98 12.46
N VAL A 24 12.86 -23.31 11.56
CA VAL A 24 13.72 -22.33 10.88
C VAL A 24 12.94 -21.57 9.80
N THR A 25 12.01 -22.21 9.10
CA THR A 25 11.07 -21.55 8.18
C THR A 25 10.07 -20.69 8.95
N ALA A 26 9.55 -21.13 10.09
CA ALA A 26 8.72 -20.29 10.95
C ALA A 26 9.50 -19.11 11.56
N PHE A 27 10.76 -19.28 11.97
CA PHE A 27 11.60 -18.15 12.42
C PHE A 27 12.06 -17.24 11.27
N ALA A 28 12.21 -17.74 10.04
CA ALA A 28 12.50 -16.92 8.86
C ALA A 28 11.27 -16.18 8.33
N ILE A 29 10.07 -16.74 8.54
CA ILE A 29 8.78 -16.09 8.24
C ILE A 29 8.47 -15.08 9.35
N MET A 30 8.49 -15.46 10.64
CA MET A 30 8.23 -14.55 11.77
C MET A 30 9.35 -13.50 11.96
N GLY A 31 10.59 -13.83 11.59
CA GLY A 31 11.74 -12.92 11.66
C GLY A 31 11.84 -11.92 10.49
N ASN A 32 11.02 -12.06 9.45
CA ASN A 32 10.85 -11.07 8.38
C ASN A 32 9.54 -10.26 8.53
N VAL A 33 8.67 -10.63 9.48
CA VAL A 33 7.39 -9.95 9.76
C VAL A 33 7.50 -8.93 10.90
N GLY A 34 8.59 -8.97 11.68
CA GLY A 34 8.92 -7.94 12.66
C GLY A 34 10.15 -7.15 12.23
N LEU A 35 10.03 -5.82 12.19
CA LEU A 35 11.08 -4.81 11.95
C LEU A 35 11.13 -4.23 10.53
N ALA A 36 10.06 -3.52 10.15
CA ALA A 36 10.22 -2.29 9.36
C ALA A 36 9.80 -1.12 10.26
N ASN A 37 10.76 -0.49 10.94
CA ASN A 37 10.52 0.82 11.53
C ASN A 37 10.09 1.76 10.40
N SER A 38 8.91 2.38 10.49
CA SER A 38 8.42 3.38 9.54
C SER A 38 9.10 4.73 9.80
N THR A 39 9.44 5.42 8.72
CA THR A 39 10.27 6.64 8.69
C THR A 39 9.68 7.60 7.66
N THR A 40 9.62 8.92 7.90
CA THR A 40 9.20 10.00 6.96
C THR A 40 9.75 9.88 5.57
N ASP A 41 9.11 10.44 4.54
CA ASP A 41 9.71 10.48 3.20
C ASP A 41 11.11 11.11 3.23
N TYR A 42 11.27 12.11 4.11
CA TYR A 42 12.57 12.67 4.46
C TYR A 42 13.49 11.67 5.18
N GLU A 43 13.01 10.92 6.17
CA GLU A 43 13.81 9.90 6.88
C GLU A 43 14.10 8.65 6.02
N LEU A 44 13.21 8.27 5.10
CA LEU A 44 13.38 7.24 4.08
C LEU A 44 14.46 7.69 3.11
N ALA A 45 14.39 8.93 2.61
CA ALA A 45 15.47 9.51 1.83
C ALA A 45 16.78 9.55 2.63
N GLU A 46 16.78 9.99 3.89
CA GLU A 46 17.98 9.98 4.74
C GLU A 46 18.56 8.57 4.93
N LYS A 47 17.70 7.55 5.10
CA LYS A 47 18.09 6.14 5.19
C LYS A 47 18.71 5.67 3.87
N TYR A 48 18.03 5.89 2.75
CA TYR A 48 18.41 5.35 1.44
C TYR A 48 19.44 6.20 0.69
N LEU A 49 19.76 7.40 1.19
CA LEU A 49 20.90 8.22 0.79
C LEU A 49 22.07 8.13 1.79
N ASN A 50 21.92 7.42 2.92
CA ASN A 50 22.95 7.39 3.94
C ASN A 50 24.29 6.91 3.39
N GLY A 51 25.30 7.79 3.46
CA GLY A 51 26.65 7.51 2.99
C GLY A 51 26.80 7.42 1.47
N ILE A 52 25.82 7.87 0.69
CA ILE A 52 25.81 7.74 -0.77
C ILE A 52 27.04 8.37 -1.47
N GLU A 53 27.58 9.45 -0.90
CA GLU A 53 28.76 10.15 -1.43
C GLU A 53 30.08 9.38 -1.20
N ASN A 54 30.14 8.51 -0.20
CA ASN A 54 31.38 7.87 0.25
C ASN A 54 31.39 6.35 0.10
N THR A 55 30.21 5.75 -0.07
CA THR A 55 30.06 4.29 -0.14
C THR A 55 30.42 3.79 -1.53
N LYS A 56 31.28 2.77 -1.58
CA LYS A 56 31.72 2.13 -2.82
C LYS A 56 31.61 0.62 -2.68
N LEU A 57 31.38 -0.07 -3.80
CA LEU A 57 31.52 -1.52 -3.86
C LEU A 57 33.00 -1.88 -3.67
N ASP A 58 33.26 -3.03 -3.04
CA ASP A 58 34.62 -3.48 -2.79
C ASP A 58 35.28 -3.94 -4.10
N GLU A 59 36.53 -3.52 -4.33
CA GLU A 59 37.32 -3.90 -5.51
C GLU A 59 37.47 -5.43 -5.55
N LYS A 60 36.69 -6.06 -6.43
CA LYS A 60 36.59 -7.52 -6.52
C LYS A 60 36.04 -7.94 -7.88
N SER A 61 36.40 -9.15 -8.30
CA SER A 61 35.87 -9.78 -9.51
C SER A 61 35.03 -10.99 -9.13
N TYR A 62 33.82 -11.04 -9.67
CA TYR A 62 32.86 -12.13 -9.54
C TYR A 62 32.68 -12.76 -10.92
N GLU A 63 32.80 -14.09 -11.01
CA GLU A 63 32.74 -14.82 -12.28
C GLU A 63 31.83 -16.03 -12.13
N ASN A 64 30.92 -16.22 -13.08
CA ASN A 64 30.11 -17.42 -13.21
C ASN A 64 29.83 -17.69 -14.70
N GLY A 65 30.41 -18.77 -15.23
CA GLY A 65 30.32 -19.11 -16.65
C GLY A 65 30.91 -18.02 -17.56
N ASN A 66 30.12 -17.55 -18.52
CA ASN A 66 30.52 -16.49 -19.47
C ASN A 66 30.32 -15.07 -18.91
N TYR A 67 29.78 -14.93 -17.69
CA TYR A 67 29.47 -13.66 -17.07
C TYR A 67 30.53 -13.29 -16.05
N LYS A 68 30.95 -12.03 -16.09
CA LYS A 68 31.88 -11.46 -15.12
C LYS A 68 31.43 -10.06 -14.72
N ILE A 69 31.40 -9.82 -13.41
CA ILE A 69 31.17 -8.51 -12.80
C ILE A 69 32.46 -8.16 -12.07
N SER A 70 33.14 -7.10 -12.49
CA SER A 70 34.30 -6.57 -11.79
C SER A 70 33.99 -5.20 -11.23
N VAL A 71 34.46 -4.93 -10.03
CA VAL A 71 34.42 -3.62 -9.40
C VAL A 71 35.85 -3.08 -9.45
N ASP A 72 36.04 -1.89 -10.00
CA ASP A 72 37.35 -1.24 -10.02
C ASP A 72 37.69 -0.55 -8.68
N SER A 73 38.89 0.01 -8.58
CA SER A 73 39.36 0.69 -7.36
C SER A 73 38.56 1.95 -6.99
N ASN A 74 37.72 2.45 -7.90
CA ASN A 74 36.81 3.57 -7.64
C ASN A 74 35.40 3.10 -7.25
N GLY A 75 35.15 1.79 -7.18
CA GLY A 75 33.84 1.20 -6.89
C GLY A 75 32.95 1.05 -8.12
N LYS A 76 33.48 1.24 -9.34
CA LYS A 76 32.70 1.20 -10.57
C LYS A 76 32.54 -0.22 -11.10
N LEU A 77 31.32 -0.55 -11.54
CA LEU A 77 31.00 -1.83 -12.16
C LEU A 77 31.50 -1.92 -13.61
N ILE A 78 32.09 -3.07 -13.93
CA ILE A 78 32.48 -3.52 -15.25
C ILE A 78 31.77 -4.84 -15.52
N LEU A 79 30.84 -4.81 -16.46
CA LEU A 79 30.01 -5.95 -16.82
C LEU A 79 30.55 -6.60 -18.11
N THR A 80 30.89 -7.88 -18.05
CA THR A 80 31.37 -8.68 -19.18
C THR A 80 30.44 -9.87 -19.41
N GLY A 81 30.08 -10.14 -20.67
CA GLY A 81 29.13 -11.20 -21.04
C GLY A 81 27.66 -10.81 -20.91
N PHE A 82 27.37 -9.68 -20.26
CA PHE A 82 26.03 -9.10 -20.16
C PHE A 82 25.58 -8.47 -21.47
N ILE A 83 24.28 -8.32 -21.59
CA ILE A 83 23.60 -7.76 -22.75
C ILE A 83 23.77 -6.25 -22.69
N TYR A 84 24.88 -5.81 -23.24
CA TYR A 84 25.35 -4.47 -23.04
C TYR A 84 26.21 -4.08 -24.24
N GLN A 85 25.85 -3.01 -24.94
CA GLN A 85 26.65 -2.51 -26.05
C GLN A 85 27.72 -1.54 -25.55
N ASP A 86 28.82 -1.37 -26.27
CA ASP A 86 29.97 -0.57 -25.81
C ASP A 86 29.59 0.89 -25.45
N ASN A 87 28.58 1.47 -26.12
CA ASN A 87 28.05 2.82 -25.83
C ASN A 87 27.23 2.88 -24.53
N GLY A 88 26.79 1.75 -24.00
CA GLY A 88 26.08 1.64 -22.72
C GLY A 88 26.96 1.96 -21.52
N LYS A 89 28.28 1.74 -21.60
CA LYS A 89 29.23 1.77 -20.46
C LYS A 89 29.35 3.10 -19.76
N GLU A 90 28.84 4.16 -20.37
CA GLU A 90 28.94 5.51 -19.84
C GLU A 90 28.10 5.72 -18.58
N VAL A 91 26.88 5.16 -18.48
CA VAL A 91 26.04 5.37 -17.28
C VAL A 91 26.64 4.76 -16.03
N LEU A 92 27.44 3.69 -16.18
CA LEU A 92 28.16 3.06 -15.08
C LEU A 92 29.21 4.00 -14.47
N ASN A 93 29.66 5.05 -15.17
CA ASN A 93 30.58 6.05 -14.58
C ASN A 93 29.92 6.84 -13.45
N ASN A 94 28.59 6.88 -13.42
CA ASN A 94 27.83 7.74 -12.52
C ASN A 94 27.17 6.95 -11.39
N ILE A 95 27.67 5.75 -11.10
CA ILE A 95 27.12 4.94 -10.01
C ILE A 95 27.36 5.64 -8.67
N LYS A 96 26.27 5.90 -7.95
CA LYS A 96 26.27 6.23 -6.53
C LYS A 96 25.39 5.21 -5.81
N ILE A 97 25.84 4.73 -4.66
CA ILE A 97 25.13 3.72 -3.86
C ILE A 97 25.17 4.12 -2.40
N SER A 98 24.06 3.97 -1.70
CA SER A 98 24.04 4.14 -0.24
C SER A 98 24.58 2.91 0.48
N LYS A 99 24.80 3.04 1.79
CA LYS A 99 25.16 1.89 2.63
C LYS A 99 24.12 0.78 2.58
N GLU A 100 22.84 1.14 2.49
CA GLU A 100 21.76 0.16 2.45
C GLU A 100 21.72 -0.58 1.12
N THR A 101 21.81 0.14 0.01
CA THR A 101 21.94 -0.48 -1.32
C THR A 101 23.22 -1.33 -1.42
N LYS A 102 24.36 -0.90 -0.85
CA LYS A 102 25.60 -1.70 -0.86
C LYS A 102 25.38 -3.10 -0.26
N LYS A 103 24.73 -3.22 0.91
CA LYS A 103 24.47 -4.52 1.55
C LYS A 103 23.70 -5.45 0.62
N ILE A 104 22.63 -4.93 0.01
CA ILE A 104 21.80 -5.67 -0.94
C ILE A 104 22.63 -6.12 -2.16
N LEU A 105 23.49 -5.25 -2.68
CA LEU A 105 24.35 -5.59 -3.82
C LEU A 105 25.43 -6.62 -3.45
N ASP A 106 26.01 -6.55 -2.25
CA ASP A 106 26.97 -7.55 -1.78
C ASP A 106 26.32 -8.95 -1.70
N ASP A 107 25.10 -9.03 -1.16
CA ASP A 107 24.33 -10.28 -1.08
C ASP A 107 23.97 -10.81 -2.49
N SER A 108 23.55 -9.92 -3.39
CA SER A 108 23.23 -10.28 -4.77
C SER A 108 24.46 -10.76 -5.56
N LEU A 109 25.63 -10.15 -5.34
CA LEU A 109 26.91 -10.58 -5.94
C LEU A 109 27.37 -11.93 -5.39
N ALA A 110 27.17 -12.19 -4.09
CA ALA A 110 27.43 -13.51 -3.49
C ALA A 110 26.50 -14.57 -4.10
N TYR A 111 25.20 -14.27 -4.21
CA TYR A 111 24.22 -15.14 -4.85
C TYR A 111 24.57 -15.46 -6.31
N PHE A 112 25.09 -14.48 -7.05
CA PHE A 112 25.55 -14.65 -8.43
C PHE A 112 26.71 -15.65 -8.57
N VAL A 113 27.66 -15.67 -7.63
CA VAL A 113 28.76 -16.65 -7.67
C VAL A 113 28.23 -18.06 -7.52
N GLU A 114 27.23 -18.26 -6.66
CA GLU A 114 26.65 -19.57 -6.37
C GLU A 114 25.66 -20.05 -7.45
N ASN A 115 24.82 -19.15 -7.95
CA ASN A 115 23.64 -19.50 -8.77
C ASN A 115 23.73 -19.02 -10.23
N GLY A 116 24.70 -18.16 -10.55
CA GLY A 116 24.87 -17.58 -11.89
C GLY A 116 23.89 -16.46 -12.22
N VAL A 117 23.85 -16.10 -13.52
CA VAL A 117 22.94 -15.05 -14.04
C VAL A 117 21.60 -15.64 -14.41
N ILE A 118 20.52 -14.92 -14.04
CA ILE A 118 19.18 -15.17 -14.56
C ILE A 118 19.08 -14.49 -15.93
N SER A 119 19.35 -15.25 -16.99
CA SER A 119 19.25 -14.77 -18.37
C SER A 119 17.84 -14.94 -18.89
N ILE A 120 17.25 -13.84 -19.36
CA ILE A 120 15.83 -13.79 -19.69
C ILE A 120 15.66 -13.43 -21.16
N SER A 121 14.92 -14.27 -21.88
CA SER A 121 14.61 -14.12 -23.30
C SER A 121 13.13 -13.79 -23.57
N ASP A 122 12.32 -13.60 -22.52
CA ASP A 122 10.88 -13.26 -22.52
C ASP A 122 10.57 -12.34 -21.31
N ALA A 123 9.31 -11.94 -21.08
CA ALA A 123 8.96 -11.17 -19.88
C ALA A 123 9.24 -11.98 -18.61
N TRP A 124 9.94 -11.40 -17.64
CA TRP A 124 10.28 -12.09 -16.40
C TRP A 124 9.14 -12.02 -15.40
N LYS A 125 8.50 -13.15 -15.12
CA LYS A 125 7.27 -13.21 -14.32
C LYS A 125 7.47 -13.57 -12.85
N GLU A 126 8.50 -13.03 -12.24
CA GLU A 126 8.74 -13.18 -10.80
C GLU A 126 8.48 -11.85 -10.09
N SER A 127 7.88 -11.93 -8.90
CA SER A 127 7.61 -10.76 -8.06
C SER A 127 8.90 -10.18 -7.45
N GLU A 128 9.90 -11.01 -7.13
CA GLU A 128 11.09 -10.57 -6.40
C GLU A 128 12.40 -10.94 -7.12
N ASN A 129 13.32 -9.98 -7.21
CA ASN A 129 14.71 -10.19 -7.62
C ASN A 129 15.67 -10.12 -6.44
N LEU A 130 16.36 -11.23 -6.15
CA LEU A 130 17.45 -11.26 -5.17
C LEU A 130 18.85 -11.39 -5.83
N GLY A 131 18.89 -11.69 -7.13
CA GLY A 131 20.10 -12.10 -7.83
C GLY A 131 20.53 -11.09 -8.91
N VAL A 132 21.30 -11.60 -9.88
CA VAL A 132 21.73 -10.83 -11.05
C VAL A 132 20.92 -11.26 -12.26
N VAL A 133 20.17 -10.31 -12.83
CA VAL A 133 19.29 -10.51 -13.98
C VAL A 133 19.89 -9.86 -15.20
N ASN A 134 19.85 -10.57 -16.33
CA ASN A 134 20.34 -10.11 -17.62
C ASN A 134 19.21 -10.26 -18.66
N ASN A 135 18.48 -9.16 -18.90
CA ASN A 135 17.28 -9.13 -19.72
C ASN A 135 17.59 -8.68 -21.17
N ASN A 136 17.32 -9.57 -22.11
CA ASN A 136 17.60 -9.41 -23.54
C ASN A 136 16.48 -8.72 -24.33
N LEU A 137 15.39 -8.31 -23.67
CA LEU A 137 14.18 -7.81 -24.31
C LEU A 137 13.72 -6.45 -23.77
N ASN A 138 12.63 -5.95 -24.37
CA ASN A 138 12.04 -4.65 -24.05
C ASN A 138 11.11 -4.63 -22.82
N ASN A 139 10.91 -5.75 -22.13
CA ASN A 139 9.72 -5.93 -21.28
C ASN A 139 9.99 -6.03 -19.77
N GLY A 140 11.23 -5.91 -19.30
CA GLY A 140 11.52 -5.89 -17.86
C GLY A 140 11.02 -7.09 -17.04
N GLN A 141 11.06 -6.93 -15.72
CA GLN A 141 10.34 -7.73 -14.73
C GLN A 141 8.86 -7.34 -14.73
N GLN A 142 7.96 -8.33 -14.86
CA GLN A 142 6.51 -8.17 -14.94
C GLN A 142 5.80 -9.25 -14.14
N TYR A 143 5.18 -8.90 -13.01
CA TYR A 143 4.37 -9.84 -12.22
C TYR A 143 2.89 -9.45 -12.19
N GLY A 144 2.05 -10.37 -11.72
CA GLY A 144 0.59 -10.17 -11.54
C GLY A 144 0.23 -9.26 -10.37
N GLY A 145 1.16 -9.05 -9.44
CA GLY A 145 1.07 -8.13 -8.30
C GLY A 145 2.35 -7.30 -8.14
N ASP A 146 2.72 -6.99 -6.90
CA ASP A 146 3.88 -6.15 -6.58
C ASP A 146 5.20 -6.73 -7.08
N ILE A 147 6.09 -5.83 -7.52
CA ILE A 147 7.37 -6.14 -8.12
C ILE A 147 8.47 -5.49 -7.30
N VAL A 148 9.40 -6.30 -6.78
CA VAL A 148 10.47 -5.87 -5.89
C VAL A 148 11.83 -6.25 -6.48
N ASN A 149 12.73 -5.29 -6.63
CA ASN A 149 14.12 -5.52 -7.00
C ASN A 149 15.06 -5.29 -5.81
N LYS A 150 15.63 -6.37 -5.27
CA LYS A 150 16.71 -6.40 -4.26
C LYS A 150 17.98 -7.03 -4.85
N GLY A 151 18.23 -6.81 -6.14
CA GLY A 151 19.37 -7.38 -6.84
C GLY A 151 19.94 -6.43 -7.89
N ILE A 152 20.74 -6.97 -8.81
CA ILE A 152 21.24 -6.24 -9.97
C ILE A 152 20.42 -6.65 -11.18
N MET A 153 19.84 -5.67 -11.86
CA MET A 153 19.12 -5.87 -13.10
C MET A 153 19.79 -5.12 -14.24
N VAL A 154 20.22 -5.85 -15.25
CA VAL A 154 20.76 -5.30 -16.49
C VAL A 154 19.75 -5.57 -17.58
N SER A 155 19.19 -4.52 -18.17
CA SER A 155 18.16 -4.63 -19.20
C SER A 155 18.48 -3.80 -20.43
N GLN A 156 18.02 -4.28 -21.59
CA GLN A 156 18.13 -3.51 -22.82
C GLN A 156 17.23 -2.27 -22.81
N SER A 157 15.94 -2.35 -22.43
CA SER A 157 15.01 -1.21 -22.57
C SER A 157 14.23 -0.82 -21.32
N ILE A 158 13.70 -1.79 -20.56
CA ILE A 158 12.90 -1.53 -19.35
C ILE A 158 13.39 -2.49 -18.27
N GLY A 159 13.68 -1.98 -17.08
CA GLY A 159 14.08 -2.79 -15.93
C GLY A 159 12.86 -3.45 -15.29
N GLN A 160 12.02 -2.66 -14.65
CA GLN A 160 10.75 -3.11 -14.05
C GLN A 160 9.56 -2.53 -14.81
N GLN A 161 8.54 -3.35 -15.10
CA GLN A 161 7.38 -2.93 -15.87
C GLN A 161 6.05 -3.42 -15.27
N SER A 162 5.08 -2.51 -15.12
CA SER A 162 3.66 -2.86 -14.97
C SER A 162 2.95 -2.91 -16.33
N ASN A 163 2.02 -3.85 -16.50
CA ASN A 163 1.25 -4.06 -17.74
C ASN A 163 -0.26 -3.91 -17.48
N TRP A 164 -0.95 -3.25 -18.43
CA TRP A 164 -2.29 -2.68 -18.60
C TRP A 164 -3.51 -3.07 -17.73
N ALA A 165 -3.47 -4.03 -16.80
CA ALA A 165 -4.69 -4.60 -16.21
C ALA A 165 -4.94 -4.30 -14.72
N ASN A 166 -3.91 -4.13 -13.87
CA ASN A 166 -4.08 -4.06 -12.41
C ASN A 166 -3.23 -2.96 -11.76
N PHE A 167 -3.64 -2.46 -10.60
CA PHE A 167 -2.80 -1.68 -9.67
C PHE A 167 -1.50 -2.45 -9.38
N LYS A 168 -0.34 -1.77 -9.43
CA LYS A 168 0.95 -2.38 -9.08
C LYS A 168 1.87 -1.41 -8.35
N LYS A 169 2.54 -1.92 -7.33
CA LYS A 169 3.71 -1.29 -6.70
C LYS A 169 5.00 -1.87 -7.29
N LEU A 170 5.86 -1.01 -7.85
CA LEU A 170 7.18 -1.36 -8.37
C LEU A 170 8.25 -0.76 -7.48
N GLU A 171 8.92 -1.58 -6.69
CA GLU A 171 9.94 -1.16 -5.73
C GLU A 171 11.34 -1.55 -6.21
N ASN A 172 12.27 -0.60 -6.19
CA ASN A 172 13.69 -0.85 -6.41
C ASN A 172 14.47 -0.52 -5.14
N TYR A 173 15.08 -1.53 -4.52
CA TYR A 173 16.05 -1.38 -3.43
C TYR A 173 17.49 -1.63 -3.90
N GLY A 174 17.65 -2.39 -5.00
CA GLY A 174 18.92 -2.76 -5.59
C GLY A 174 19.39 -1.80 -6.70
N LEU A 175 19.96 -2.36 -7.76
CA LEU A 175 20.51 -1.63 -8.89
C LEU A 175 19.78 -2.00 -10.19
N ILE A 176 19.25 -1.01 -10.90
CA ILE A 176 18.70 -1.18 -12.26
C ILE A 176 19.58 -0.43 -13.25
N ILE A 177 19.99 -1.13 -14.30
CA ILE A 177 20.81 -0.58 -15.39
C ILE A 177 20.05 -0.80 -16.71
N VAL A 178 19.78 0.29 -17.43
CA VAL A 178 19.14 0.25 -18.76
C VAL A 178 20.06 0.83 -19.84
N ASP A 179 20.39 -0.01 -20.83
CA ASP A 179 21.35 0.31 -21.90
C ASP A 179 20.74 1.12 -23.05
N ARG A 180 19.56 0.74 -23.56
CA ARG A 180 18.90 1.35 -24.72
C ARG A 180 17.46 1.69 -24.38
N GLY A 181 17.20 2.93 -23.97
CA GLY A 181 15.84 3.45 -24.01
C GLY A 181 15.30 3.37 -25.44
N ARG A 182 14.50 2.35 -25.79
CA ARG A 182 13.66 2.43 -26.98
C ARG A 182 12.62 3.50 -26.71
N GLY A 183 12.22 4.25 -27.75
CA GLY A 183 11.28 5.39 -27.66
C GLY A 183 10.31 5.28 -26.49
N ASP A 184 10.35 6.27 -25.61
CA ASP A 184 9.49 6.36 -24.43
C ASP A 184 9.64 5.20 -23.42
N GLY A 185 10.83 4.60 -23.26
CA GLY A 185 11.11 3.56 -22.25
C GLY A 185 11.81 4.08 -20.98
N GLY A 186 11.35 3.65 -19.80
CA GLY A 186 11.94 3.97 -18.49
C GLY A 186 12.51 2.76 -17.77
N ALA A 187 13.50 2.96 -16.89
CA ALA A 187 14.11 1.89 -16.12
C ALA A 187 13.13 1.26 -15.13
N GLN A 188 12.29 2.08 -14.49
CA GLN A 188 11.03 1.67 -13.89
C GLN A 188 9.90 2.33 -14.67
N ALA A 189 8.93 1.55 -15.13
CA ALA A 189 7.82 2.08 -15.90
C ALA A 189 6.51 1.36 -15.59
N PHE A 190 5.40 2.08 -15.60
CA PHE A 190 4.10 1.47 -15.85
C PHE A 190 3.54 1.96 -17.17
N THR A 191 3.08 1.00 -17.96
CA THR A 191 2.39 1.23 -19.23
C THR A 191 0.91 0.89 -19.00
N GLY A 192 0.12 1.88 -18.57
CA GLY A 192 -1.26 1.72 -18.12
C GLY A 192 -1.41 1.14 -16.71
N GLY A 193 -2.65 1.01 -16.25
CA GLY A 193 -3.01 0.64 -14.88
C GLY A 193 -3.31 1.88 -14.03
N ASP A 194 -4.56 1.97 -13.54
CA ASP A 194 -4.97 3.06 -12.67
C ASP A 194 -4.34 2.89 -11.27
N ASN A 195 -3.99 4.00 -10.64
CA ASN A 195 -3.42 4.08 -9.28
C ASN A 195 -2.03 3.39 -9.10
N SER A 196 -1.30 3.04 -10.18
CA SER A 196 0.01 2.35 -10.06
C SER A 196 1.10 3.22 -9.43
N THR A 197 2.04 2.60 -8.70
CA THR A 197 3.10 3.31 -7.95
C THR A 197 4.50 2.81 -8.29
N LEU A 198 5.43 3.71 -8.64
CA LEU A 198 6.88 3.45 -8.78
C LEU A 198 7.61 3.98 -7.53
N LEU A 199 8.47 3.17 -6.93
CA LEU A 199 9.28 3.52 -5.76
C LEU A 199 10.73 3.16 -6.02
N ASN A 200 11.62 4.15 -5.95
CA ASN A 200 13.06 3.95 -6.02
C ASN A 200 13.71 4.27 -4.68
N TYR A 201 14.15 3.24 -3.97
CA TYR A 201 15.00 3.33 -2.78
C TYR A 201 16.48 3.06 -3.10
N GLY A 202 16.75 2.36 -4.21
CA GLY A 202 18.08 1.98 -4.64
C GLY A 202 18.68 2.92 -5.69
N THR A 203 19.43 2.33 -6.61
CA THR A 203 20.12 3.06 -7.68
C THR A 203 19.56 2.70 -9.05
N ILE A 204 19.25 3.71 -9.86
CA ILE A 204 18.85 3.56 -11.27
C ILE A 204 19.89 4.26 -12.15
N LEU A 205 20.41 3.53 -13.14
CA LEU A 205 21.31 4.06 -14.17
C LEU A 205 20.70 3.82 -15.54
N SER A 206 20.18 4.88 -16.16
CA SER A 206 19.42 4.76 -17.42
C SER A 206 19.99 5.64 -18.53
N ASN A 207 20.19 5.03 -19.71
CA ASN A 207 20.35 5.79 -20.96
C ASN A 207 19.01 6.33 -21.50
N GLY A 208 17.88 5.78 -21.03
CA GLY A 208 16.53 6.28 -21.29
C GLY A 208 16.01 7.07 -20.10
N ASN A 209 14.74 6.93 -19.77
CA ASN A 209 14.18 7.57 -18.59
C ASN A 209 14.55 6.78 -17.31
N GLY A 210 14.63 7.46 -16.17
CA GLY A 210 14.75 6.80 -14.87
C GLY A 210 13.43 6.14 -14.50
N GLN A 211 12.45 6.97 -14.13
CA GLN A 211 11.08 6.55 -13.87
C GLN A 211 10.13 7.13 -14.93
N LEU A 212 9.17 6.31 -15.37
CA LEU A 212 8.24 6.71 -16.42
C LEU A 212 6.80 6.30 -16.12
N MET A 213 5.90 7.27 -16.26
CA MET A 213 4.45 7.08 -16.24
C MET A 213 3.89 7.30 -17.64
N THR A 214 3.21 6.29 -18.20
CA THR A 214 2.70 6.36 -19.58
C THR A 214 1.46 5.50 -19.83
N ALA A 215 0.94 5.61 -21.06
CA ALA A 215 -0.11 4.79 -21.67
C ALA A 215 -1.50 4.87 -21.00
N LYS A 216 -2.00 6.10 -20.82
CA LYS A 216 -3.34 6.42 -20.28
C LYS A 216 -3.58 5.92 -18.85
N SER A 217 -2.52 5.84 -18.05
CA SER A 217 -2.63 5.62 -16.61
C SER A 217 -3.35 6.80 -15.95
N LYS A 218 -4.27 6.50 -15.02
CA LYS A 218 -4.88 7.51 -14.14
C LYS A 218 -4.27 7.42 -12.75
N ASN A 219 -4.08 8.57 -12.10
CA ASN A 219 -3.64 8.67 -10.70
C ASN A 219 -2.33 7.91 -10.42
N GLY A 220 -1.45 7.80 -11.42
CA GLY A 220 -0.17 7.11 -11.23
C GLY A 220 0.76 7.92 -10.32
N LEU A 221 1.58 7.23 -9.53
CA LEU A 221 2.52 7.83 -8.60
C LEU A 221 3.95 7.37 -8.88
N ALA A 222 4.93 8.26 -8.81
CA ALA A 222 6.34 7.91 -8.87
C ALA A 222 7.13 8.63 -7.76
N TYR A 223 7.85 7.87 -6.95
CA TYR A 223 8.66 8.36 -5.84
C TYR A 223 10.13 7.96 -6.03
N ASN A 224 11.02 8.92 -5.84
CA ASN A 224 12.46 8.68 -5.74
C ASN A 224 12.95 9.04 -4.34
N TYR A 225 13.43 8.06 -3.58
CA TYR A 225 14.14 8.21 -2.29
C TYR A 225 15.64 7.92 -2.41
N GLY A 226 16.02 7.12 -3.42
CA GLY A 226 17.39 6.76 -3.70
C GLY A 226 18.03 7.68 -4.74
N TYR A 227 18.78 7.07 -5.66
CA TYR A 227 19.53 7.79 -6.68
C TYR A 227 19.13 7.37 -8.11
N ILE A 228 18.93 8.37 -8.96
CA ILE A 228 18.66 8.21 -10.38
C ILE A 228 19.72 8.98 -11.18
N TYR A 229 20.46 8.26 -12.03
CA TYR A 229 21.15 8.86 -13.16
C TYR A 229 20.38 8.59 -14.45
N SER A 230 20.08 9.64 -15.20
CA SER A 230 19.37 9.53 -16.47
C SER A 230 20.01 10.38 -17.57
N LYS A 231 20.23 9.79 -18.75
CA LYS A 231 20.61 10.58 -19.93
C LYS A 231 19.44 11.31 -20.60
N SER A 232 18.21 10.92 -20.26
CA SER A 232 16.97 11.52 -20.77
C SER A 232 16.27 12.21 -19.61
N TYR A 233 15.10 11.72 -19.21
CA TYR A 233 14.33 12.28 -18.11
C TYR A 233 14.61 11.51 -16.83
N GLY A 234 14.84 12.18 -15.71
CA GLY A 234 14.94 11.52 -14.40
C GLY A 234 13.60 10.88 -14.04
N GLN A 235 12.55 11.71 -14.01
CA GLN A 235 11.15 11.31 -13.91
C GLN A 235 10.35 11.96 -15.05
N GLU A 236 9.50 11.18 -15.73
CA GLU A 236 8.62 11.69 -16.79
C GLU A 236 7.17 11.25 -16.62
N ILE A 237 6.25 12.21 -16.79
CA ILE A 237 4.81 12.00 -16.92
C ILE A 237 4.40 12.32 -18.35
N GLN A 238 3.82 11.34 -19.03
CA GLN A 238 3.30 11.50 -20.39
C GLN A 238 2.04 10.69 -20.59
N ASN A 239 1.11 11.18 -21.42
CA ASN A 239 -0.13 10.47 -21.75
C ASN A 239 -0.82 9.85 -20.50
N SER A 240 -0.92 10.63 -19.42
CA SER A 240 -1.44 10.23 -18.11
C SER A 240 -2.38 11.32 -17.58
N THR A 241 -3.38 10.92 -16.80
CA THR A 241 -4.32 11.84 -16.15
C THR A 241 -4.10 11.80 -14.64
N ASN A 242 -4.00 12.96 -14.00
CA ASN A 242 -3.76 13.10 -12.55
C ASN A 242 -2.46 12.38 -12.10
N GLY A 243 -1.48 12.26 -13.00
CA GLY A 243 -0.21 11.62 -12.69
C GLY A 243 0.68 12.49 -11.80
N GLN A 244 1.38 11.92 -10.84
CA GLN A 244 2.21 12.66 -9.90
C GLN A 244 3.60 12.03 -9.72
N ALA A 245 4.66 12.84 -9.76
CA ALA A 245 6.03 12.39 -9.50
C ALA A 245 6.74 13.24 -8.46
N TYR A 246 7.35 12.57 -7.48
CA TYR A 246 7.97 13.13 -6.29
C TYR A 246 9.45 12.73 -6.24
N ASN A 247 10.33 13.71 -6.08
CA ASN A 247 11.75 13.48 -5.83
C ASN A 247 12.10 13.88 -4.40
N PHE A 248 12.42 12.92 -3.55
CA PHE A 248 13.03 13.13 -2.23
C PHE A 248 14.52 12.74 -2.22
N GLY A 249 14.95 11.97 -3.22
CA GLY A 249 16.30 11.50 -3.43
C GLY A 249 17.16 12.46 -4.26
N ILE A 250 18.12 11.88 -4.97
CA ILE A 250 19.01 12.58 -5.90
C ILE A 250 18.67 12.18 -7.34
N ILE A 251 18.48 13.17 -8.22
CA ILE A 251 18.35 12.98 -9.67
C ILE A 251 19.49 13.72 -10.37
N ASP A 252 20.39 12.97 -11.00
CA ASP A 252 21.40 13.51 -11.90
C ASP A 252 20.90 13.27 -13.34
N SER A 253 20.60 14.35 -14.08
CA SER A 253 20.00 14.25 -15.41
C SER A 253 20.71 15.09 -16.47
N GLU A 254 20.91 14.49 -17.66
CA GLU A 254 21.50 15.17 -18.83
C GLU A 254 20.50 16.01 -19.63
N LEU A 255 19.21 15.63 -19.67
CA LEU A 255 18.19 16.32 -20.47
C LEU A 255 17.18 17.05 -19.58
N VAL A 256 16.35 16.35 -18.79
CA VAL A 256 15.51 17.00 -17.77
C VAL A 256 15.48 16.18 -16.49
N GLY A 257 15.58 16.82 -15.32
CA GLY A 257 15.37 16.17 -14.02
C GLY A 257 13.95 15.62 -13.90
N GLN A 258 12.96 16.50 -13.95
CA GLN A 258 11.53 16.15 -13.96
C GLN A 258 10.79 16.79 -15.13
N HIS A 259 10.00 16.00 -15.85
CA HIS A 259 9.30 16.44 -17.07
C HIS A 259 7.83 16.04 -17.06
N ILE A 260 6.96 16.97 -17.46
CA ILE A 260 5.57 16.71 -17.82
C ILE A 260 5.35 17.06 -19.28
N LYS A 261 4.98 16.07 -20.10
CA LYS A 261 4.65 16.29 -21.52
C LYS A 261 3.29 16.93 -21.69
N SER A 262 3.11 17.60 -22.84
CA SER A 262 1.86 18.28 -23.21
C SER A 262 0.64 17.37 -23.36
N ASP A 263 0.83 16.05 -23.46
CA ASP A 263 -0.23 15.05 -23.58
C ASP A 263 -0.67 14.47 -22.22
N ALA A 264 -0.05 14.90 -21.13
CA ALA A 264 -0.55 14.66 -19.78
C ALA A 264 -1.57 15.75 -19.38
N THR A 265 -2.52 15.38 -18.54
CA THR A 265 -3.55 16.28 -18.01
C THR A 265 -3.51 16.23 -16.48
N ASN A 266 -3.49 17.39 -15.84
CA ASN A 266 -3.42 17.53 -14.37
C ASN A 266 -2.19 16.81 -13.79
N GLY A 267 -1.09 16.78 -14.56
CA GLY A 267 0.17 16.21 -14.11
C GLY A 267 0.85 17.12 -13.08
N VAL A 268 1.45 16.51 -12.06
CA VAL A 268 2.18 17.24 -11.02
C VAL A 268 3.58 16.65 -10.83
N VAL A 269 4.61 17.50 -10.81
CA VAL A 269 5.95 17.09 -10.37
C VAL A 269 6.39 17.93 -9.17
N LYS A 270 6.96 17.29 -8.15
CA LYS A 270 7.48 17.95 -6.95
C LYS A 270 8.92 17.53 -6.70
N ASN A 271 9.81 18.50 -6.57
CA ASN A 271 11.18 18.28 -6.11
C ASN A 271 11.29 18.65 -4.63
N ASN A 272 11.46 17.66 -3.75
CA ASN A 272 11.75 17.83 -2.31
C ASN A 272 13.22 17.51 -1.98
N GLY A 273 13.93 16.81 -2.88
CA GLY A 273 15.32 16.43 -2.75
C GLY A 273 16.24 17.28 -3.64
N GLU A 274 17.13 16.62 -4.37
CA GLU A 274 18.16 17.27 -5.18
C GLU A 274 18.04 16.88 -6.66
N ILE A 275 18.07 17.88 -7.54
CA ILE A 275 18.19 17.70 -8.99
C ILE A 275 19.46 18.38 -9.46
N ASN A 276 20.39 17.60 -10.02
CA ASN A 276 21.59 18.09 -10.66
C ASN A 276 21.46 18.04 -12.18
N VAL A 277 21.62 19.19 -12.82
CA VAL A 277 21.68 19.29 -14.28
C VAL A 277 23.11 19.11 -14.74
N VAL A 278 23.41 17.96 -15.36
CA VAL A 278 24.81 17.56 -15.66
C VAL A 278 25.30 17.99 -17.04
N LYS A 279 24.45 18.64 -17.84
CA LYS A 279 24.80 19.21 -19.15
C LYS A 279 24.25 20.60 -19.32
N ASN A 280 24.96 21.40 -20.11
CA ASN A 280 24.60 22.80 -20.29
C ASN A 280 23.29 23.06 -21.07
N THR A 281 22.78 22.05 -21.76
CA THR A 281 21.47 22.07 -22.42
C THR A 281 20.36 21.49 -21.56
N GLY A 282 20.70 20.92 -20.41
CA GLY A 282 19.75 20.25 -19.53
C GLY A 282 18.88 21.24 -18.75
N ILE A 283 17.81 20.72 -18.19
CA ILE A 283 16.79 21.49 -17.46
C ILE A 283 16.49 20.78 -16.13
N GLY A 284 16.36 21.52 -15.02
CA GLY A 284 15.94 20.93 -13.74
C GLY A 284 14.51 20.41 -13.82
N GLN A 285 13.56 21.32 -14.04
CA GLN A 285 12.14 20.98 -14.26
C GLN A 285 11.61 21.57 -15.58
N HIS A 286 10.88 20.78 -16.35
CA HIS A 286 10.22 21.22 -17.59
C HIS A 286 8.74 20.85 -17.59
N ILE A 287 7.87 21.87 -17.56
CA ILE A 287 6.42 21.72 -17.44
C ILE A 287 5.73 22.20 -18.71
N VAL A 288 4.92 21.35 -19.33
CA VAL A 288 4.23 21.66 -20.59
C VAL A 288 2.73 21.34 -20.48
N GLY A 289 1.87 22.29 -20.82
CA GLY A 289 0.40 22.09 -20.91
C GLY A 289 -0.39 22.83 -19.83
N ASP A 290 -1.60 23.27 -20.17
CA ASP A 290 -2.39 24.24 -19.41
C ASP A 290 -2.74 23.83 -17.96
N THR A 291 -2.89 22.52 -17.69
CA THR A 291 -3.27 22.01 -16.38
C THR A 291 -2.13 21.37 -15.60
N ASN A 292 -0.90 21.42 -16.15
CA ASN A 292 0.25 20.76 -15.57
C ASN A 292 1.07 21.72 -14.69
N ILE A 293 1.50 21.23 -13.53
CA ILE A 293 2.12 22.06 -12.49
C ILE A 293 3.43 21.43 -11.98
N GLY A 294 4.47 22.25 -11.85
CA GLY A 294 5.74 21.89 -11.20
C GLY A 294 5.98 22.65 -9.91
N TYR A 295 6.44 21.97 -8.87
CA TYR A 295 6.87 22.60 -7.62
C TYR A 295 8.33 22.23 -7.31
N ASN A 296 9.12 23.23 -6.95
CA ASN A 296 10.44 23.03 -6.35
C ASN A 296 10.41 23.42 -4.88
N TYR A 297 10.56 22.45 -3.98
CA TYR A 297 10.78 22.62 -2.53
C TYR A 297 12.20 22.23 -2.12
N GLY A 298 12.95 21.55 -2.98
CA GLY A 298 14.32 21.10 -2.74
C GLY A 298 15.36 21.99 -3.40
N LEU A 299 16.49 21.38 -3.74
CA LEU A 299 17.60 22.01 -4.45
C LEU A 299 17.59 21.63 -5.93
N ILE A 300 17.56 22.63 -6.81
CA ILE A 300 17.89 22.46 -8.23
C ILE A 300 19.26 23.08 -8.47
N ASN A 301 20.25 22.25 -8.70
CA ASN A 301 21.59 22.65 -9.05
C ASN A 301 21.75 22.65 -10.57
N ALA A 302 21.44 23.80 -11.17
CA ALA A 302 21.47 24.03 -12.61
C ALA A 302 22.64 24.93 -13.02
N ASN A 303 23.80 24.79 -12.36
CA ASN A 303 24.99 25.60 -12.64
C ASN A 303 25.30 25.67 -14.15
N ASP A 304 25.23 24.56 -14.87
CA ASP A 304 25.54 24.54 -16.30
C ASP A 304 24.30 24.70 -17.20
N GLY A 305 23.08 24.45 -16.71
CA GLY A 305 21.87 24.35 -17.50
C GLY A 305 20.78 25.37 -17.16
N THR A 306 19.52 24.97 -17.29
CA THR A 306 18.34 25.78 -16.92
C THR A 306 17.73 25.25 -15.62
N GLY A 307 17.33 26.13 -14.71
CA GLY A 307 16.63 25.75 -13.48
C GLY A 307 15.23 25.21 -13.78
N ILE A 308 14.29 26.09 -14.07
CA ILE A 308 12.90 25.73 -14.39
C ILE A 308 12.50 26.30 -15.76
N LYS A 309 11.78 25.49 -16.54
CA LYS A 309 11.22 25.86 -17.84
C LYS A 309 9.73 25.54 -17.91
N THR A 310 8.93 26.48 -18.41
CA THR A 310 7.49 26.28 -18.69
C THR A 310 7.15 26.58 -20.14
N GLU A 311 6.31 25.76 -20.77
CA GLU A 311 5.78 25.96 -22.13
C GLU A 311 4.28 25.65 -22.18
N THR A 312 3.57 26.16 -23.20
CA THR A 312 2.14 25.88 -23.42
C THR A 312 1.31 26.05 -22.14
N ASN A 313 1.45 27.23 -21.53
CA ASN A 313 0.83 27.64 -20.27
C ASN A 313 1.08 26.77 -19.01
N GLY A 314 1.99 25.78 -19.06
CA GLY A 314 2.39 25.04 -17.86
C GLY A 314 2.83 25.98 -16.74
N GLN A 315 2.52 25.62 -15.50
CA GLN A 315 2.76 26.46 -14.33
C GLN A 315 3.89 25.89 -13.48
N ALA A 316 4.71 26.76 -12.90
CA ALA A 316 5.73 26.32 -11.94
C ALA A 316 5.95 27.28 -10.78
N TYR A 317 6.28 26.72 -9.62
CA TYR A 317 6.49 27.43 -8.37
C TYR A 317 7.84 27.05 -7.77
N ASN A 318 8.72 28.04 -7.56
CA ASN A 318 9.94 27.84 -6.79
C ASN A 318 9.71 28.25 -5.33
N ASN A 319 9.59 27.26 -4.45
CA ASN A 319 9.48 27.39 -2.99
C ASN A 319 10.75 26.83 -2.27
N GLY A 320 11.78 26.50 -3.03
CA GLY A 320 13.04 25.91 -2.57
C GLY A 320 14.23 26.74 -3.04
N VAL A 321 15.28 26.08 -3.52
CA VAL A 321 16.54 26.73 -3.93
C VAL A 321 16.91 26.36 -5.36
N ILE A 322 17.33 27.34 -6.15
CA ILE A 322 17.89 27.16 -7.49
C ILE A 322 19.29 27.77 -7.54
N LYS A 323 20.29 26.99 -7.95
CA LYS A 323 21.65 27.47 -8.24
C LYS A 323 21.90 27.49 -9.75
N VAL A 324 22.40 28.60 -10.27
CA VAL A 324 22.76 28.77 -11.69
C VAL A 324 24.04 29.56 -11.86
N ASN A 325 24.82 29.30 -12.92
CA ASN A 325 25.93 30.19 -13.27
C ASN A 325 25.45 31.41 -14.09
N ASP A 326 24.36 31.29 -14.84
CA ASP A 326 23.79 32.36 -15.68
C ASP A 326 22.39 32.73 -15.18
N GLU A 327 22.18 33.98 -14.78
CA GLU A 327 20.91 34.46 -14.25
C GLU A 327 19.75 34.27 -15.24
N THR A 328 20.00 34.36 -16.55
CA THR A 328 18.96 34.17 -17.58
C THR A 328 18.46 32.73 -17.66
N LYS A 329 19.16 31.81 -17.00
CA LYS A 329 18.86 30.38 -16.98
C LYS A 329 18.16 29.92 -15.71
N ALA A 330 17.97 30.79 -14.71
CA ALA A 330 17.16 30.45 -13.54
C ALA A 330 15.75 30.01 -13.98
N PHE A 331 15.14 30.80 -14.87
CA PHE A 331 13.77 30.61 -15.35
C PHE A 331 13.65 30.88 -16.85
N ILE A 332 12.95 29.99 -17.56
CA ILE A 332 12.57 30.18 -18.97
C ILE A 332 11.06 29.93 -19.13
N GLY A 333 10.30 31.00 -19.31
CA GLY A 333 8.85 30.93 -19.50
C GLY A 333 8.13 32.08 -18.81
N GLY A 334 6.84 32.25 -19.11
CA GLY A 334 6.04 33.36 -18.58
C GLY A 334 5.21 33.02 -17.33
N ASN A 335 5.14 31.74 -16.93
CA ASN A 335 4.21 31.25 -15.90
C ASN A 335 4.97 30.60 -14.73
N ILE A 336 5.99 31.31 -14.23
CA ILE A 336 6.84 30.85 -13.13
C ILE A 336 6.76 31.84 -11.98
N VAL A 337 6.38 31.39 -10.79
CA VAL A 337 6.36 32.19 -9.56
C VAL A 337 7.54 31.78 -8.69
N ASN A 338 8.34 32.77 -8.24
CA ASN A 338 9.45 32.53 -7.32
C ASN A 338 9.11 33.05 -5.92
N ASN A 339 8.94 32.15 -4.94
CA ASN A 339 8.80 32.45 -3.50
C ASN A 339 10.07 32.07 -2.71
N GLY A 340 10.93 31.24 -3.29
CA GLY A 340 12.15 30.72 -2.68
C GLY A 340 13.40 31.54 -3.00
N ILE A 341 14.52 30.83 -3.15
CA ILE A 341 15.86 31.41 -3.27
C ILE A 341 16.46 31.05 -4.62
N VAL A 342 16.98 32.05 -5.34
CA VAL A 342 17.84 31.86 -6.52
C VAL A 342 19.23 32.34 -6.16
N ILE A 343 20.24 31.49 -6.32
CA ILE A 343 21.65 31.82 -6.11
C ILE A 343 22.33 31.81 -7.48
N VAL A 344 22.81 32.97 -7.90
CA VAL A 344 23.59 33.11 -9.13
C VAL A 344 25.06 33.05 -8.77
N ASN A 345 25.77 32.06 -9.27
CA ASN A 345 27.19 31.84 -9.01
C ASN A 345 28.09 32.82 -9.79
N LYS A 346 27.86 34.11 -9.57
CA LYS A 346 28.57 35.26 -10.13
C LYS A 346 28.73 36.32 -9.05
N GLU A 347 29.73 37.18 -9.23
CA GLU A 347 29.83 38.42 -8.46
C GLU A 347 28.58 39.30 -8.71
N SER A 348 28.07 39.99 -7.69
CA SER A 348 26.87 40.84 -7.79
C SER A 348 26.94 41.83 -8.97
N SER A 349 28.10 42.45 -9.18
CA SER A 349 28.33 43.40 -10.28
C SER A 349 28.21 42.80 -11.69
N SER A 350 28.23 41.48 -11.81
CA SER A 350 28.16 40.74 -13.07
C SER A 350 26.78 40.14 -13.33
N ILE A 351 25.82 40.34 -12.42
CA ILE A 351 24.43 39.89 -12.56
C ILE A 351 23.62 41.06 -13.09
N THR A 352 23.58 41.19 -14.41
CA THR A 352 22.97 42.36 -15.07
C THR A 352 21.68 42.01 -15.79
N ASP A 353 21.56 40.78 -16.30
CA ASP A 353 20.47 40.40 -17.19
C ASP A 353 19.16 40.13 -16.44
N THR A 354 18.03 40.36 -17.11
CA THR A 354 16.70 40.21 -16.50
C THR A 354 16.35 38.74 -16.32
N ILE A 355 15.95 38.39 -15.10
CA ILE A 355 15.32 37.10 -14.80
C ILE A 355 13.84 37.22 -15.15
N THR A 356 13.35 36.33 -16.02
CA THR A 356 11.95 36.37 -16.48
C THR A 356 11.11 35.43 -15.65
N THR A 357 10.27 35.97 -14.78
CA THR A 357 9.24 35.26 -14.01
C THR A 357 7.89 35.95 -14.19
N ALA A 358 6.81 35.25 -13.87
CA ALA A 358 5.49 35.87 -13.71
C ALA A 358 5.50 36.80 -12.49
N GLU A 359 6.09 36.31 -11.40
CA GLU A 359 6.15 36.98 -10.10
C GLU A 359 7.43 36.56 -9.36
N ASN A 360 8.01 37.49 -8.59
CA ASN A 360 9.21 37.25 -7.78
C ASN A 360 8.98 37.78 -6.36
N ASN A 361 8.48 36.91 -5.47
CA ASN A 361 8.27 37.16 -4.06
C ASN A 361 9.48 36.75 -3.19
N GLY A 362 10.30 35.84 -3.70
CA GLY A 362 11.52 35.37 -3.04
C GLY A 362 12.73 36.27 -3.28
N VAL A 363 13.92 35.67 -3.22
CA VAL A 363 15.19 36.39 -3.33
C VAL A 363 16.09 35.89 -4.46
N ILE A 364 16.85 36.82 -5.03
CA ILE A 364 17.94 36.56 -6.00
C ILE A 364 19.25 37.02 -5.36
N LEU A 365 20.15 36.08 -5.14
CA LEU A 365 21.40 36.24 -4.42
C LEU A 365 22.61 36.07 -5.35
N ASP A 366 23.70 36.75 -5.02
CA ASP A 366 25.01 36.51 -5.63
C ASP A 366 25.69 35.24 -5.04
N LYS A 367 26.89 34.92 -5.51
CA LYS A 367 27.65 33.76 -5.02
C LYS A 367 28.04 33.82 -3.54
N ASP A 368 28.02 35.01 -2.95
CA ASP A 368 28.34 35.25 -1.54
C ASP A 368 27.05 35.42 -0.71
N TYR A 369 25.89 35.04 -1.26
CA TYR A 369 24.58 35.09 -0.62
C TYR A 369 24.10 36.51 -0.29
N ASN A 370 24.52 37.53 -1.02
CA ASN A 370 24.02 38.89 -0.83
C ASN A 370 22.93 39.23 -1.85
N LEU A 371 21.98 40.08 -1.45
CA LEU A 371 20.92 40.57 -2.35
C LEU A 371 21.53 41.32 -3.55
N VAL A 372 21.09 40.97 -4.76
CA VAL A 372 21.49 41.65 -5.99
C VAL A 372 20.63 42.90 -6.21
N SER A 373 21.27 44.05 -6.39
CA SER A 373 20.60 45.33 -6.63
C SER A 373 19.76 45.31 -7.91
N GLY A 374 18.54 45.84 -7.85
CA GLY A 374 17.62 45.90 -9.01
C GLY A 374 16.98 44.57 -9.40
N LYS A 375 17.19 43.51 -8.59
CA LYS A 375 16.54 42.19 -8.75
C LYS A 375 15.62 41.85 -7.58
N ASN A 376 15.72 42.60 -6.48
CA ASN A 376 15.07 42.33 -5.19
C ASN A 376 14.32 43.57 -4.68
N ASP A 377 13.70 44.34 -5.57
CA ASP A 377 13.16 45.68 -5.26
C ASP A 377 12.02 45.64 -4.21
N ASN A 378 11.37 44.49 -4.04
CA ASN A 378 10.32 44.22 -3.07
C ASN A 378 10.81 43.54 -1.78
N VAL A 379 12.12 43.25 -1.66
CA VAL A 379 12.70 42.50 -0.53
C VAL A 379 13.39 43.46 0.45
N THR A 380 13.14 43.27 1.75
CA THR A 380 13.88 43.97 2.81
C THR A 380 14.84 43.04 3.54
N SER A 381 16.09 43.47 3.75
CA SER A 381 17.03 42.71 4.57
C SER A 381 16.76 42.90 6.06
N ILE A 382 16.77 41.80 6.80
CA ILE A 382 16.61 41.73 8.26
C ILE A 382 17.99 41.51 8.91
N ASN A 383 18.23 42.15 10.05
CA ASN A 383 19.43 41.96 10.86
C ASN A 383 19.24 40.92 11.96
N ASN A 384 20.35 40.38 12.45
CA ASN A 384 20.34 39.49 13.59
C ASN A 384 19.77 40.19 14.85
N GLY A 385 18.77 39.58 15.48
CA GLY A 385 18.05 40.07 16.65
C GLY A 385 16.79 40.89 16.34
N ASP A 386 16.47 41.11 15.06
CA ASP A 386 15.29 41.86 14.66
C ASP A 386 13.98 41.09 14.94
N THR A 387 12.87 41.83 14.93
CA THR A 387 11.52 41.32 15.13
C THR A 387 10.69 41.45 13.85
N ILE A 388 9.91 40.41 13.53
CA ILE A 388 9.04 40.32 12.36
C ILE A 388 7.57 40.39 12.80
N ASN A 389 6.79 41.19 12.08
CA ASN A 389 5.35 41.38 12.26
C ASN A 389 4.69 41.81 10.94
N ASN A 390 3.38 42.07 10.92
CA ASN A 390 2.69 42.47 9.69
C ASN A 390 3.08 43.84 9.15
N SER A 391 3.67 44.72 9.98
CA SER A 391 4.20 46.01 9.53
C SER A 391 5.56 45.90 8.82
N SER A 392 6.25 44.76 8.94
CA SER A 392 7.42 44.42 8.12
C SER A 392 7.05 44.34 6.64
N ALA A 393 8.04 44.42 5.74
CA ALA A 393 7.82 44.24 4.30
C ALA A 393 7.17 42.90 4.00
N SER A 394 6.49 42.77 2.85
CA SER A 394 5.91 41.50 2.43
C SER A 394 6.99 40.44 2.21
N SER A 395 8.10 40.80 1.57
CA SER A 395 9.25 39.91 1.39
C SER A 395 10.47 40.34 2.20
N ASN A 396 11.13 39.38 2.86
CA ASN A 396 12.23 39.62 3.76
C ASN A 396 13.37 38.62 3.60
N TYR A 397 14.60 39.06 3.86
CA TYR A 397 15.81 38.23 3.77
C TYR A 397 16.71 38.33 5.01
N LEU A 398 17.07 37.19 5.57
CA LEU A 398 18.03 37.07 6.67
C LEU A 398 19.22 36.19 6.26
N LYS A 399 20.44 36.60 6.61
CA LYS A 399 21.65 35.80 6.39
C LYS A 399 22.37 35.60 7.70
N ASP A 400 22.71 34.35 8.00
CA ASP A 400 23.56 33.96 9.14
C ASP A 400 23.15 34.58 10.50
N GLY A 401 21.85 34.72 10.73
CA GLY A 401 21.31 35.38 11.92
C GLY A 401 20.01 34.75 12.42
N GLN A 402 19.49 35.34 13.49
CA GLN A 402 18.25 34.96 14.15
C GLN A 402 17.27 36.15 14.18
N ALA A 403 15.98 35.88 14.04
CA ALA A 403 14.89 36.85 14.20
C ALA A 403 13.71 36.27 14.99
N THR A 404 12.94 37.13 15.64
CA THR A 404 11.75 36.73 16.42
C THR A 404 10.48 37.12 15.67
N ILE A 405 9.56 36.17 15.46
CA ILE A 405 8.20 36.46 15.03
C ILE A 405 7.43 36.88 16.29
N SER A 406 6.70 38.00 16.22
CA SER A 406 6.04 38.59 17.40
C SER A 406 4.51 38.49 17.39
N GLU A 407 3.92 38.14 16.25
CA GLU A 407 2.48 38.02 16.06
C GLU A 407 2.19 37.07 14.88
N SER A 408 0.92 36.69 14.72
CA SER A 408 0.44 35.99 13.53
C SER A 408 0.74 36.78 12.26
N LEU A 409 1.15 36.10 11.18
CA LEU A 409 1.57 36.72 9.93
C LEU A 409 0.61 36.40 8.78
N VAL A 410 0.39 37.38 7.91
CA VAL A 410 -0.45 37.25 6.70
C VAL A 410 0.30 37.79 5.48
N ASP A 411 0.26 37.04 4.38
CA ASP A 411 0.83 37.41 3.07
C ASP A 411 2.31 37.82 3.16
N LYS A 412 3.14 36.98 3.82
CA LYS A 412 4.58 37.22 4.00
C LYS A 412 5.44 36.17 3.28
N THR A 413 6.61 36.58 2.83
CA THR A 413 7.67 35.71 2.32
C THR A 413 8.95 35.97 3.12
N LEU A 414 9.46 34.96 3.80
CA LEU A 414 10.66 35.01 4.64
C LEU A 414 11.70 34.06 4.06
N ASN A 415 12.80 34.59 3.51
CA ASN A 415 13.90 33.79 2.98
C ASN A 415 15.14 33.89 3.88
N THR A 416 15.88 32.79 4.03
CA THR A 416 17.11 32.78 4.82
C THR A 416 18.20 31.89 4.24
N VAL A 417 19.45 32.27 4.48
CA VAL A 417 20.63 31.42 4.20
C VAL A 417 21.46 31.28 5.48
N VAL A 418 21.77 30.04 5.83
CA VAL A 418 22.74 29.68 6.88
C VAL A 418 23.95 29.05 6.21
N THR A 419 25.05 29.80 6.17
CA THR A 419 26.30 29.40 5.53
C THR A 419 27.12 28.45 6.42
N GLU A 420 28.07 27.72 5.82
CA GLU A 420 29.01 26.88 6.58
C GLU A 420 29.79 27.69 7.64
N THR A 421 30.05 28.97 7.35
CA THR A 421 30.81 29.88 8.23
C THR A 421 29.98 30.58 9.28
N SER A 422 28.67 30.34 9.31
CA SER A 422 27.74 30.97 10.23
C SER A 422 28.07 30.66 11.69
N ASN A 423 27.95 31.65 12.57
CA ASN A 423 28.05 31.48 14.03
C ASN A 423 26.70 31.21 14.71
N LEU A 424 25.63 31.03 13.93
CA LEU A 424 24.30 30.70 14.47
C LEU A 424 24.36 29.34 15.17
N ASN A 425 23.91 29.31 16.44
CA ASN A 425 23.86 28.13 17.31
C ASN A 425 22.42 27.77 17.73
N GLY A 426 21.41 28.48 17.22
CA GLY A 426 20.00 28.26 17.53
C GLY A 426 19.13 28.36 16.28
N SER A 427 17.82 28.46 16.48
CA SER A 427 16.83 28.55 15.39
C SER A 427 16.89 29.90 14.67
N VAL A 428 16.65 29.92 13.36
CA VAL A 428 16.66 31.15 12.56
C VAL A 428 15.47 32.03 12.93
N PHE A 429 14.26 31.49 12.88
CA PHE A 429 13.04 32.16 13.31
C PHE A 429 12.53 31.54 14.60
N THR A 430 12.10 32.37 15.54
CA THR A 430 11.58 31.93 16.84
C THR A 430 10.27 32.61 17.18
N TYR A 431 9.37 31.88 17.86
CA TYR A 431 8.18 32.40 18.50
C TYR A 431 8.04 31.80 19.90
N ASN A 432 7.88 32.65 20.91
CA ASN A 432 7.73 32.25 22.33
C ASN A 432 6.54 32.99 22.98
N GLY A 433 5.48 33.24 22.21
CA GLY A 433 4.26 33.86 22.73
C GLY A 433 3.40 32.88 23.53
N GLU A 434 2.44 33.42 24.28
CA GLU A 434 1.43 32.61 24.99
C GLU A 434 0.17 32.36 24.11
N GLU A 435 -0.01 33.13 23.02
CA GLU A 435 -1.11 32.98 22.06
C GLU A 435 -0.68 32.13 20.86
N ASP A 436 -1.63 31.53 20.15
CA ASP A 436 -1.37 30.73 18.97
C ASP A 436 -0.75 31.55 17.84
N LEU A 437 0.24 30.98 17.15
CA LEU A 437 0.87 31.57 15.98
C LEU A 437 0.16 31.09 14.71
N ASN A 438 -0.62 31.98 14.08
CA ASN A 438 -1.22 31.71 12.78
C ASN A 438 -0.34 32.28 11.66
N LEU A 439 0.02 31.44 10.70
CA LEU A 439 0.70 31.83 9.47
C LEU A 439 -0.26 31.59 8.30
N VAL A 440 -0.74 32.66 7.68
CA VAL A 440 -1.71 32.62 6.57
C VAL A 440 -1.05 33.16 5.31
N ASN A 441 -1.11 32.42 4.19
CA ASN A 441 -0.41 32.73 2.95
C ASN A 441 1.05 33.18 3.17
N THR A 442 1.74 32.51 4.09
CA THR A 442 3.07 32.89 4.52
C THR A 442 4.07 31.81 4.13
N ASP A 443 5.04 32.19 3.30
CA ASP A 443 6.13 31.34 2.85
C ASP A 443 7.39 31.58 3.69
N ILE A 444 7.98 30.53 4.25
CA ILE A 444 9.26 30.57 4.96
C ILE A 444 10.21 29.58 4.29
N THR A 445 11.25 30.06 3.62
CA THR A 445 12.22 29.20 2.92
C THR A 445 13.63 29.42 3.45
N GLY A 446 14.29 28.35 3.92
CA GLY A 446 15.68 28.40 4.40
C GLY A 446 16.61 27.50 3.61
N TYR A 447 17.79 28.01 3.26
CA TYR A 447 18.90 27.24 2.71
C TYR A 447 20.01 27.04 3.74
N PHE A 448 20.38 25.80 4.02
CA PHE A 448 21.28 25.42 5.10
C PHE A 448 22.50 24.67 4.57
N GLU A 449 23.67 25.32 4.53
CA GLU A 449 24.94 24.63 4.23
C GLU A 449 25.51 23.86 5.43
N LYS A 450 24.91 24.04 6.61
CA LYS A 450 25.20 23.30 7.84
C LYS A 450 23.91 23.07 8.62
N GLY A 451 23.95 22.19 9.63
CA GLY A 451 22.81 21.94 10.52
C GLY A 451 22.23 23.21 11.17
N GLY A 452 20.93 23.18 11.46
CA GLY A 452 20.18 24.27 12.07
C GLY A 452 18.66 24.05 12.05
N THR A 453 17.93 24.92 12.74
CA THR A 453 16.45 24.91 12.76
C THR A 453 15.92 26.17 12.09
N LEU A 454 14.95 26.03 11.20
CA LEU A 454 14.34 27.14 10.48
C LEU A 454 13.34 27.92 11.34
N LEU A 455 12.31 27.23 11.86
CA LEU A 455 11.32 27.82 12.77
C LEU A 455 11.22 27.01 14.07
N GLU A 456 11.29 27.71 15.20
CA GLU A 456 11.02 27.14 16.53
C GLU A 456 9.86 27.88 17.20
N VAL A 457 8.88 27.10 17.65
CA VAL A 457 7.70 27.58 18.39
C VAL A 457 7.76 26.97 19.79
N GLY A 458 7.75 27.83 20.82
CA GLY A 458 7.78 27.45 22.22
C GLY A 458 6.79 28.27 23.06
N GLY A 459 6.81 28.06 24.39
CA GLY A 459 5.91 28.77 25.31
C GLY A 459 4.52 28.12 25.43
N GLY A 460 4.32 26.94 24.85
CA GLY A 460 3.06 26.19 24.87
C GLY A 460 2.01 26.69 23.86
N ALA A 461 2.38 27.61 22.97
CA ALA A 461 1.51 28.09 21.88
C ALA A 461 1.40 27.07 20.74
N ASP A 462 0.23 27.03 20.12
CA ASP A 462 0.00 26.22 18.92
C ASP A 462 0.49 26.97 17.66
N LEU A 463 0.98 26.23 16.67
CA LEU A 463 1.31 26.74 15.34
C LEU A 463 0.23 26.32 14.36
N VAL A 464 -0.42 27.28 13.70
CA VAL A 464 -1.40 27.03 12.64
C VAL A 464 -0.84 27.53 11.30
N LEU A 465 -0.78 26.64 10.32
CA LEU A 465 -0.45 26.99 8.93
C LEU A 465 -1.72 26.95 8.09
N ALA A 466 -2.06 28.02 7.39
CA ALA A 466 -3.29 28.10 6.61
C ALA A 466 -3.13 28.91 5.31
N GLY A 467 -4.17 28.90 4.47
CA GLY A 467 -4.07 29.36 3.08
C GLY A 467 -3.00 28.58 2.32
N ASP A 468 -2.23 29.26 1.47
CA ASP A 468 -1.16 28.63 0.69
C ASP A 468 0.20 28.55 1.42
N SER A 469 0.22 28.78 2.74
CA SER A 469 1.48 28.86 3.52
C SER A 469 2.39 27.64 3.36
N GLN A 470 3.67 27.89 3.08
CA GLN A 470 4.71 26.86 2.96
C GLN A 470 5.87 27.13 3.93
N ILE A 471 6.30 26.12 4.69
CA ILE A 471 7.59 26.17 5.41
C ILE A 471 8.54 25.16 4.77
N THR A 472 9.64 25.63 4.18
CA THR A 472 10.56 24.80 3.40
C THR A 472 12.00 24.95 3.90
N ALA A 473 12.60 23.85 4.35
CA ALA A 473 14.02 23.82 4.73
C ALA A 473 14.83 22.99 3.73
N VAL A 474 15.70 23.66 2.99
CA VAL A 474 16.53 23.05 1.94
C VAL A 474 17.96 22.86 2.45
N LYS A 475 18.41 21.60 2.41
CA LYS A 475 19.78 21.22 2.77
C LYS A 475 20.74 21.55 1.63
N GLY A 476 21.90 22.10 1.95
CA GLY A 476 22.99 22.36 1.02
C GLY A 476 23.64 21.09 0.51
N ASN A 477 23.68 20.08 1.37
CA ASN A 477 23.94 18.70 1.03
C ASN A 477 22.75 17.87 1.51
N ILE A 478 22.06 17.20 0.60
CA ILE A 478 20.86 16.42 0.91
C ILE A 478 21.08 15.31 1.96
N THR A 479 22.33 14.86 2.12
CA THR A 479 22.70 13.82 3.08
C THR A 479 22.90 14.31 4.51
N ASP A 480 22.87 15.63 4.75
CA ASP A 480 22.96 16.20 6.09
C ASP A 480 21.69 15.86 6.90
N THR A 481 21.82 15.51 8.18
CA THR A 481 20.67 15.09 9.01
C THR A 481 20.27 16.13 10.08
N ASP A 482 21.01 17.23 10.15
CA ASP A 482 20.91 18.20 11.25
C ASP A 482 20.04 19.42 10.92
N VAL A 483 19.19 19.36 9.88
CA VAL A 483 18.33 20.48 9.47
C VAL A 483 16.87 20.19 9.82
N VAL A 484 16.27 21.08 10.61
CA VAL A 484 14.88 21.00 11.08
C VAL A 484 14.07 22.15 10.50
N ALA A 485 12.94 21.86 9.84
CA ALA A 485 12.06 22.89 9.30
C ALA A 485 11.22 23.55 10.40
N VAL A 486 10.56 22.74 11.23
CA VAL A 486 9.73 23.22 12.34
C VAL A 486 10.07 22.43 13.59
N LYS A 487 10.31 23.14 14.68
CA LYS A 487 10.48 22.57 16.01
C LYS A 487 9.37 23.08 16.93
N ILE A 488 8.57 22.17 17.48
CA ILE A 488 7.51 22.46 18.44
C ILE A 488 7.99 22.01 19.83
N ASN A 489 8.04 22.96 20.77
CA ASN A 489 8.43 22.69 22.16
C ASN A 489 7.22 22.75 23.10
N ASP A 490 7.44 22.32 24.36
CA ASP A 490 6.52 22.53 25.49
C ASP A 490 5.10 21.95 25.32
N GLY A 491 4.94 20.92 24.47
CA GLY A 491 3.66 20.22 24.27
C GLY A 491 2.65 20.94 23.37
N GLY A 492 3.09 21.96 22.60
CA GLY A 492 2.26 22.65 21.62
C GLY A 492 1.79 21.76 20.47
N ASN A 493 0.76 22.21 19.74
CA ASN A 493 0.19 21.55 18.58
C ASN A 493 0.65 22.19 17.27
N LEU A 494 0.87 21.38 16.23
CA LEU A 494 0.97 21.85 14.85
C LEU A 494 -0.35 21.56 14.13
N ALA A 495 -1.04 22.60 13.69
CA ALA A 495 -2.22 22.49 12.86
C ALA A 495 -1.91 22.89 11.41
N ILE A 496 -2.21 22.00 10.47
CA ILE A 496 -1.98 22.21 9.03
C ILE A 496 -3.33 22.29 8.34
N ALA A 497 -3.65 23.47 7.80
CA ALA A 497 -4.95 23.82 7.27
C ALA A 497 -4.97 23.90 5.74
N GLY A 498 -5.98 23.30 5.10
CA GLY A 498 -6.13 23.35 3.65
C GLY A 498 -4.90 22.84 2.89
N THR A 499 -4.44 23.66 1.94
CA THR A 499 -3.28 23.41 1.06
C THR A 499 -1.93 23.71 1.71
N ALA A 500 -1.89 24.29 2.92
CA ALA A 500 -0.66 24.60 3.63
C ALA A 500 0.20 23.34 3.88
N ASN A 501 1.53 23.52 3.92
CA ASN A 501 2.45 22.41 4.08
C ASN A 501 3.78 22.76 4.77
N VAL A 502 4.42 21.74 5.34
CA VAL A 502 5.81 21.78 5.81
C VAL A 502 6.66 20.83 4.97
N ASN A 503 7.65 21.37 4.28
CA ASN A 503 8.60 20.66 3.44
C ASN A 503 9.95 20.57 4.17
N GLY A 504 10.05 19.61 5.07
CA GLY A 504 11.26 19.28 5.82
C GLY A 504 10.93 18.60 7.15
N LYS A 505 11.97 18.31 7.95
CA LYS A 505 11.80 17.63 9.23
C LYS A 505 11.01 18.47 10.23
N ILE A 506 9.96 17.90 10.83
CA ILE A 506 9.25 18.43 11.99
C ILE A 506 9.75 17.70 13.23
N GLU A 507 10.05 18.43 14.31
CA GLU A 507 10.53 17.86 15.57
C GLU A 507 9.63 18.30 16.75
N GLY A 508 9.09 17.33 17.51
CA GLY A 508 8.25 17.60 18.68
C GLY A 508 7.83 16.32 19.42
N VAL A 509 8.64 15.86 20.38
CA VAL A 509 8.54 14.53 21.02
C VAL A 509 7.23 14.31 21.82
N GLU A 510 6.60 15.38 22.32
CA GLU A 510 5.28 15.33 22.98
C GLU A 510 4.16 15.97 22.12
N GLY A 511 4.47 16.24 20.85
CA GLY A 511 3.65 17.03 19.96
C GLY A 511 2.33 16.36 19.58
N ARG A 512 1.35 17.20 19.27
CA ARG A 512 0.08 16.83 18.64
C ARG A 512 0.06 17.35 17.21
N LEU A 513 -0.69 16.68 16.37
CA LEU A 513 -0.89 17.08 14.98
C LEU A 513 -2.38 17.22 14.70
N ALA A 514 -2.77 18.38 14.16
CA ALA A 514 -4.13 18.62 13.69
C ALA A 514 -4.13 18.86 12.17
N TYR A 515 -5.08 18.22 11.49
CA TYR A 515 -5.36 18.47 10.08
C TYR A 515 -6.71 19.19 9.99
N LEU A 516 -6.69 20.42 9.46
CA LEU A 516 -7.85 21.31 9.39
C LEU A 516 -8.33 21.46 7.93
N ALA A 517 -9.53 20.97 7.59
CA ALA A 517 -10.05 20.97 6.21
C ALA A 517 -8.98 20.49 5.22
N ALA A 518 -8.33 19.38 5.55
CA ALA A 518 -7.12 18.94 4.88
C ALA A 518 -7.47 18.31 3.52
N ASN A 519 -7.24 19.06 2.45
CA ASN A 519 -7.46 18.63 1.09
C ASN A 519 -6.34 19.15 0.16
N SER A 520 -6.30 18.65 -1.06
CA SER A 520 -5.28 19.04 -2.04
C SER A 520 -5.67 20.27 -2.86
N GLY A 521 -6.74 20.98 -2.51
CA GLY A 521 -7.39 22.00 -3.35
C GLY A 521 -8.24 21.44 -4.50
N THR A 522 -8.33 20.11 -4.65
CA THR A 522 -9.19 19.45 -5.64
C THR A 522 -9.88 18.25 -5.02
N ILE A 523 -11.19 18.09 -5.24
CA ILE A 523 -11.99 17.01 -4.64
C ILE A 523 -11.49 15.62 -5.05
N GLU A 524 -10.95 15.47 -6.27
CA GLU A 524 -10.50 14.17 -6.80
C GLU A 524 -9.22 13.62 -6.18
N ASN A 525 -8.36 14.48 -5.61
CA ASN A 525 -7.06 14.07 -5.09
C ASN A 525 -7.02 14.18 -3.56
N SER A 526 -6.55 13.13 -2.90
CA SER A 526 -6.30 13.18 -1.47
C SER A 526 -4.98 13.91 -1.17
N LYS A 527 -4.97 14.70 -0.10
CA LYS A 527 -3.72 15.11 0.55
C LYS A 527 -3.10 13.86 1.16
N ILE A 528 -1.79 13.68 1.01
CA ILE A 528 -1.08 12.56 1.64
C ILE A 528 -0.51 13.06 2.98
N ALA A 529 -0.88 12.38 4.05
CA ALA A 529 -0.31 12.52 5.38
C ALA A 529 0.48 11.25 5.67
N GLU A 530 1.78 11.33 5.77
CA GLU A 530 2.59 10.12 5.85
C GLU A 530 3.69 10.20 6.88
N ASN A 531 3.95 9.03 7.47
CA ASN A 531 5.05 8.78 8.39
C ASN A 531 4.99 9.63 9.66
N ILE A 532 3.82 9.64 10.27
CA ILE A 532 3.55 10.40 11.48
C ILE A 532 3.74 9.47 12.68
N GLU A 533 4.60 9.85 13.62
CA GLU A 533 4.65 9.24 14.96
C GLU A 533 4.43 10.34 16.00
N VAL A 534 3.17 10.47 16.43
CA VAL A 534 2.75 11.48 17.41
C VAL A 534 1.85 10.83 18.44
N LYS A 535 1.64 11.52 19.56
CA LYS A 535 0.73 11.01 20.60
C LYS A 535 -0.71 10.93 20.10
N SER A 536 -1.20 12.02 19.49
CA SER A 536 -2.59 12.11 19.03
C SER A 536 -2.69 12.87 17.72
N ILE A 537 -3.60 12.42 16.87
CA ILE A 537 -4.03 13.10 15.65
C ILE A 537 -5.47 13.55 15.84
N THR A 538 -5.76 14.78 15.42
CA THR A 538 -7.13 15.28 15.25
C THR A 538 -7.34 15.68 13.81
N VAL A 539 -8.39 15.15 13.19
CA VAL A 539 -8.85 15.55 11.86
C VAL A 539 -10.16 16.31 12.01
N GLU A 540 -10.17 17.57 11.59
CA GLU A 540 -11.32 18.44 11.74
C GLU A 540 -11.47 19.35 10.53
N ASN A 541 -12.66 19.94 10.37
CA ASN A 541 -12.90 20.95 9.36
C ASN A 541 -12.79 22.34 9.99
N ALA A 542 -12.53 23.35 9.16
CA ALA A 542 -12.37 24.71 9.62
C ALA A 542 -13.68 25.23 10.21
N THR A 543 -13.60 25.88 11.37
CA THR A 543 -14.71 26.63 11.95
C THR A 543 -15.00 27.90 11.15
N ASP A 544 -16.18 28.49 11.32
CA ASP A 544 -16.53 29.79 10.73
C ASP A 544 -15.46 30.88 11.00
N TYR A 545 -14.78 30.83 12.14
CA TYR A 545 -13.71 31.76 12.46
C TYR A 545 -12.50 31.58 11.52
N LEU A 546 -12.07 30.34 11.29
CA LEU A 546 -10.96 30.00 10.39
C LEU A 546 -11.34 30.22 8.91
N ILE A 547 -12.61 30.07 8.54
CA ILE A 547 -13.08 30.41 7.20
C ILE A 547 -12.99 31.93 6.98
N ASN A 548 -13.45 32.72 7.94
CA ASN A 548 -13.49 34.17 7.81
C ASN A 548 -12.13 34.85 8.02
N ASN A 549 -11.19 34.21 8.73
CA ASN A 549 -9.92 34.84 9.14
C ASN A 549 -8.66 34.01 8.83
N GLY A 550 -8.80 32.72 8.50
CA GLY A 550 -7.70 31.76 8.35
C GLY A 550 -7.41 31.34 6.91
N GLY A 551 -7.99 31.99 5.91
CA GLY A 551 -7.65 31.74 4.50
C GLY A 551 -8.20 30.44 3.91
N ILE A 552 -9.14 29.77 4.60
CA ILE A 552 -9.88 28.63 4.06
C ILE A 552 -11.20 29.14 3.47
N SER A 553 -11.47 28.87 2.20
CA SER A 553 -12.75 29.23 1.61
C SER A 553 -13.85 28.22 1.95
N GLN A 554 -15.10 28.66 1.98
CA GLN A 554 -16.25 27.82 2.37
C GLN A 554 -16.35 26.55 1.51
N GLU A 555 -16.10 26.68 0.21
CA GLU A 555 -16.12 25.58 -0.76
C GLU A 555 -14.96 24.59 -0.59
N ASN A 556 -13.88 25.00 0.07
CA ASN A 556 -12.72 24.17 0.38
C ASN A 556 -12.72 23.68 1.84
N ASN A 557 -13.82 23.89 2.58
CA ASN A 557 -13.96 23.41 3.94
C ASN A 557 -14.41 21.93 3.99
N TYR A 558 -13.51 21.05 3.57
CA TYR A 558 -13.71 19.60 3.61
C TYR A 558 -12.38 18.88 3.79
N THR A 559 -12.45 17.62 4.24
CA THR A 559 -11.29 16.75 4.37
C THR A 559 -11.28 15.69 3.27
N ASN A 560 -10.13 15.54 2.60
CA ASN A 560 -9.81 14.41 1.73
C ASN A 560 -8.34 14.02 1.96
N LEU A 561 -8.11 13.05 2.86
CA LEU A 561 -6.80 12.77 3.44
C LEU A 561 -6.49 11.26 3.40
N THR A 562 -5.28 10.90 2.98
CA THR A 562 -4.78 9.52 3.03
C THR A 562 -3.61 9.44 3.98
N PHE A 563 -3.72 8.57 4.97
CA PHE A 563 -2.66 8.26 5.93
C PHE A 563 -1.82 7.07 5.47
N ARG A 564 -0.50 7.24 5.53
CA ARG A 564 0.49 6.17 5.32
C ARG A 564 1.48 6.13 6.45
N ASN A 565 2.00 4.95 6.78
CA ASN A 565 3.12 4.75 7.70
C ASN A 565 2.94 5.49 9.05
N THR A 566 1.71 5.62 9.50
CA THR A 566 1.33 6.48 10.64
C THR A 566 1.13 5.63 11.87
N LYS A 567 1.76 6.01 12.97
CA LYS A 567 1.58 5.39 14.28
C LYS A 567 1.12 6.43 15.29
N VAL A 568 -0.01 6.17 15.93
CA VAL A 568 -0.62 7.12 16.87
C VAL A 568 -1.30 6.37 18.01
N GLU A 569 -1.34 7.00 19.20
CA GLU A 569 -2.12 6.45 20.31
C GLU A 569 -3.61 6.74 20.10
N ASP A 570 -3.95 8.03 19.95
CA ASP A 570 -5.33 8.51 19.83
C ASP A 570 -5.61 9.12 18.44
N PHE A 571 -6.66 8.64 17.77
CA PHE A 571 -7.12 9.19 16.49
C PHE A 571 -8.52 9.78 16.62
N ASN A 572 -8.64 11.10 16.50
CA ASN A 572 -9.89 11.83 16.69
C ASN A 572 -10.38 12.45 15.39
N ILE A 573 -11.69 12.41 15.18
CA ILE A 573 -12.38 13.04 14.05
C ILE A 573 -13.42 14.01 14.62
N ASN A 574 -13.44 15.25 14.13
CA ASN A 574 -14.34 16.29 14.63
C ASN A 574 -14.79 17.21 13.51
N PHE A 575 -15.90 16.86 12.84
CA PHE A 575 -16.49 17.74 11.82
C PHE A 575 -17.67 18.51 12.39
N GLU A 576 -17.44 19.78 12.67
CA GLU A 576 -18.50 20.71 13.10
C GLU A 576 -19.26 21.28 11.89
N THR A 577 -18.53 21.64 10.83
CA THR A 577 -19.07 22.18 9.57
C THR A 577 -18.31 21.62 8.38
N THR A 578 -19.02 21.28 7.30
CA THR A 578 -18.45 20.82 6.03
C THR A 578 -19.08 21.62 4.90
N ALA A 579 -18.33 21.80 3.80
CA ALA A 579 -18.85 22.38 2.57
C ALA A 579 -20.11 21.64 2.09
N GLU A 580 -21.12 22.40 1.63
CA GLU A 580 -22.42 21.84 1.23
C GLU A 580 -22.28 20.79 0.13
N GLY A 581 -22.87 19.61 0.36
CA GLY A 581 -22.88 18.51 -0.61
C GLY A 581 -21.56 17.75 -0.76
N ILE A 582 -20.58 17.98 0.13
CA ILE A 582 -19.29 17.27 0.13
C ILE A 582 -19.25 16.29 1.30
N LYS A 583 -18.94 15.02 1.01
CA LYS A 583 -18.62 13.99 2.01
C LYS A 583 -17.13 14.04 2.34
N ASN A 584 -16.77 14.04 3.63
CA ASN A 584 -15.37 13.98 4.06
C ASN A 584 -14.79 12.59 3.75
N LYS A 585 -13.52 12.50 3.37
CA LYS A 585 -12.84 11.24 3.06
C LYS A 585 -11.55 11.09 3.84
N ILE A 586 -11.41 9.97 4.56
CA ILE A 586 -10.18 9.54 5.23
C ILE A 586 -9.84 8.13 4.77
N VAL A 587 -8.60 7.90 4.34
CA VAL A 587 -8.08 6.58 3.96
C VAL A 587 -6.92 6.21 4.86
N LEU A 588 -7.00 5.05 5.51
CA LEU A 588 -5.94 4.49 6.36
C LEU A 588 -5.32 3.28 5.64
N GLU A 589 -4.12 3.47 5.06
CA GLU A 589 -3.44 2.38 4.36
C GLU A 589 -2.90 1.29 5.31
N ASP A 590 -2.43 0.16 4.75
CA ASP A 590 -1.95 -1.03 5.47
C ASP A 590 -0.89 -0.76 6.56
N SER A 591 -0.17 0.34 6.45
CA SER A 591 0.91 0.72 7.36
C SER A 591 0.48 1.67 8.49
N VAL A 592 -0.81 1.98 8.60
CA VAL A 592 -1.35 2.78 9.71
C VAL A 592 -1.62 1.90 10.94
N GLU A 593 -1.19 2.35 12.12
CA GLU A 593 -1.36 1.70 13.41
C GLU A 593 -1.96 2.69 14.42
N ILE A 594 -3.13 2.35 14.98
CA ILE A 594 -3.86 3.18 15.94
C ILE A 594 -4.06 2.36 17.21
N THR A 595 -3.63 2.88 18.36
CA THR A 595 -3.61 2.07 19.61
C THR A 595 -4.96 2.04 20.32
N ASN A 596 -5.62 3.20 20.47
CA ASN A 596 -6.80 3.37 21.33
C ASN A 596 -8.11 3.49 20.54
N GLY A 597 -8.08 3.26 19.23
CA GLY A 597 -9.25 3.32 18.37
C GLY A 597 -9.49 4.69 17.75
N ILE A 598 -10.63 4.79 17.09
CA ILE A 598 -11.03 5.95 16.31
C ILE A 598 -12.22 6.60 17.01
N ASN A 599 -12.11 7.90 17.29
CA ASN A 599 -13.14 8.66 17.99
C ASN A 599 -13.62 9.86 17.15
N GLY A 600 -14.72 9.66 16.45
CA GLY A 600 -15.48 10.64 15.67
C GLY A 600 -16.73 11.20 16.37
N GLN A 601 -16.93 10.92 17.65
CA GLN A 601 -18.17 11.18 18.39
C GLN A 601 -18.61 12.65 18.46
N ASN A 602 -17.72 13.58 18.13
CA ASN A 602 -17.98 15.02 18.14
C ASN A 602 -18.49 15.55 16.79
N THR A 603 -18.45 14.74 15.73
CA THR A 603 -18.95 15.11 14.40
C THR A 603 -20.47 15.31 14.42
N LYS A 604 -20.93 16.45 13.89
CA LYS A 604 -22.34 16.87 13.91
C LYS A 604 -23.12 16.36 12.70
N GLU A 605 -24.44 16.32 12.85
CA GLU A 605 -25.38 15.99 11.76
C GLU A 605 -25.12 16.81 10.50
N GLY A 606 -25.20 16.14 9.34
CA GLY A 606 -24.94 16.72 8.02
C GLY A 606 -23.47 16.78 7.62
N ASN A 607 -22.55 16.24 8.43
CA ASN A 607 -21.12 16.16 8.12
C ASN A 607 -20.69 14.71 7.86
N ASP A 608 -21.16 14.16 6.75
CA ASP A 608 -20.92 12.77 6.37
C ASP A 608 -19.41 12.45 6.22
N LEU A 609 -19.02 11.25 6.64
CA LEU A 609 -17.66 10.70 6.51
C LEU A 609 -17.65 9.42 5.65
N TYR A 610 -16.63 9.29 4.81
CA TYR A 610 -16.17 8.03 4.22
C TYR A 610 -14.81 7.67 4.83
N LEU A 611 -14.76 6.58 5.57
CA LEU A 611 -13.56 6.05 6.24
C LEU A 611 -13.15 4.72 5.61
N GLU A 612 -12.04 4.70 4.90
CA GLU A 612 -11.46 3.49 4.30
C GLU A 612 -10.35 2.96 5.21
N ILE A 613 -10.43 1.70 5.64
CA ILE A 613 -9.45 1.03 6.50
C ILE A 613 -8.92 -0.20 5.74
N ASN A 614 -7.66 -0.13 5.32
CA ASN A 614 -7.08 -1.22 4.53
C ASN A 614 -6.70 -2.44 5.37
N ASN A 615 -6.45 -2.25 6.67
CA ASN A 615 -6.07 -3.33 7.58
C ASN A 615 -6.61 -3.08 8.99
N ILE A 616 -7.72 -3.74 9.33
CA ILE A 616 -8.42 -3.57 10.61
C ILE A 616 -7.64 -4.16 11.81
N ASP A 617 -6.77 -5.16 11.60
CA ASP A 617 -5.94 -5.79 12.64
C ASP A 617 -4.95 -4.81 13.31
N LYS A 618 -4.72 -3.67 12.68
CA LYS A 618 -3.84 -2.60 13.20
C LYS A 618 -4.57 -1.49 13.94
N ILE A 619 -5.89 -1.60 14.07
CA ILE A 619 -6.71 -0.67 14.81
C ILE A 619 -7.05 -1.33 16.15
N GLY A 620 -6.48 -0.82 17.23
CA GLY A 620 -6.89 -1.19 18.59
C GLY A 620 -8.11 -0.38 19.03
N GLY A 621 -8.74 -0.73 20.16
CA GLY A 621 -9.87 0.01 20.73
C GLY A 621 -11.11 0.06 19.86
N ASP A 622 -12.15 0.79 20.28
CA ASP A 622 -13.42 0.91 19.55
C ASP A 622 -13.31 1.91 18.38
N ILE A 623 -14.15 1.72 17.35
CA ILE A 623 -14.40 2.72 16.30
C ILE A 623 -15.76 3.36 16.57
N LEU A 624 -15.76 4.64 16.89
CA LEU A 624 -16.95 5.39 17.29
C LEU A 624 -17.08 6.59 16.36
N LEU A 625 -18.15 6.72 15.55
CA LEU A 625 -18.32 7.84 14.62
C LEU A 625 -19.37 8.86 15.09
N GLY A 626 -19.87 9.69 14.17
CA GLY A 626 -20.58 10.94 14.44
C GLY A 626 -22.09 10.84 14.30
N ALA A 627 -22.74 11.98 14.04
CA ALA A 627 -24.16 12.05 13.70
C ALA A 627 -24.41 12.22 12.18
N GLY A 628 -23.40 11.98 11.34
CA GLY A 628 -23.47 12.10 9.87
C GLY A 628 -23.93 10.79 9.22
N ASN A 629 -24.20 10.79 7.91
CA ASN A 629 -24.43 9.53 7.19
C ASN A 629 -23.07 8.93 6.81
N ASP A 630 -22.51 8.15 7.72
CA ASP A 630 -21.14 7.69 7.68
C ASP A 630 -21.02 6.35 6.94
N GLU A 631 -19.93 6.19 6.19
CA GLU A 631 -19.59 4.95 5.50
C GLU A 631 -18.18 4.51 5.91
N ILE A 632 -18.08 3.30 6.45
CA ILE A 632 -16.80 2.64 6.75
C ILE A 632 -16.57 1.49 5.75
N SER A 633 -15.44 1.50 5.04
CA SER A 633 -15.02 0.43 4.12
C SER A 633 -13.77 -0.26 4.67
N ILE A 634 -13.88 -1.56 4.97
CA ILE A 634 -12.75 -2.40 5.41
C ILE A 634 -12.32 -3.27 4.23
N GLU A 635 -11.16 -2.97 3.65
CA GLU A 635 -10.68 -3.64 2.42
C GLU A 635 -10.15 -5.05 2.67
N LYS A 636 -9.65 -5.32 3.89
CA LYS A 636 -9.21 -6.65 4.33
C LYS A 636 -9.97 -7.05 5.57
N ASN A 637 -11.04 -7.80 5.36
CA ASN A 637 -11.82 -8.36 6.46
C ASN A 637 -10.98 -9.34 7.30
N LEU A 638 -10.93 -9.10 8.61
CA LEU A 638 -10.29 -9.93 9.64
C LEU A 638 -11.13 -9.84 10.92
N SER A 639 -10.88 -10.70 11.90
CA SER A 639 -11.58 -10.61 13.18
C SER A 639 -11.28 -9.30 13.90
N TYR A 640 -12.31 -8.67 14.48
CA TYR A 640 -12.17 -7.44 15.24
C TYR A 640 -13.00 -7.52 16.52
N GLU A 641 -12.32 -7.56 17.67
CA GLU A 641 -12.96 -7.80 18.97
C GLU A 641 -13.65 -6.57 19.58
N ASN A 642 -13.28 -5.38 19.10
CA ASN A 642 -13.79 -4.12 19.61
C ASN A 642 -15.08 -3.72 18.88
N LYS A 643 -15.78 -2.74 19.44
CA LYS A 643 -17.07 -2.29 18.91
C LYS A 643 -16.89 -1.31 17.76
N ILE A 644 -17.70 -1.45 16.72
CA ILE A 644 -17.93 -0.41 15.70
C ILE A 644 -19.29 0.22 15.98
N ASP A 645 -19.34 1.52 16.21
CA ASP A 645 -20.56 2.26 16.56
C ASP A 645 -20.65 3.52 15.72
N LEU A 646 -21.54 3.52 14.73
CA LEU A 646 -21.69 4.62 13.77
C LEU A 646 -22.67 5.69 14.28
N ARG A 647 -23.35 5.41 15.39
CA ARG A 647 -24.23 6.28 16.17
C ARG A 647 -25.49 6.75 15.45
N ALA A 648 -25.52 7.95 14.89
CA ALA A 648 -26.76 8.52 14.37
C ALA A 648 -26.54 8.92 12.93
N GLY A 649 -27.50 8.61 12.06
CA GLY A 649 -27.31 8.77 10.64
C GLY A 649 -27.94 7.59 9.91
N GLU A 650 -27.88 7.63 8.58
CA GLU A 650 -28.10 6.46 7.75
C GLU A 650 -26.74 5.89 7.37
N ASP A 651 -26.26 4.96 8.17
CA ASP A 651 -24.88 4.53 8.19
C ASP A 651 -24.65 3.23 7.39
N THR A 652 -23.43 3.07 6.88
CA THR A 652 -23.04 1.93 6.06
C THR A 652 -21.69 1.34 6.48
N LEU A 653 -21.67 0.02 6.71
CA LEU A 653 -20.45 -0.77 6.82
C LEU A 653 -20.25 -1.60 5.54
N VAL A 654 -19.09 -1.47 4.92
CA VAL A 654 -18.66 -2.28 3.77
C VAL A 654 -17.49 -3.15 4.21
N LEU A 655 -17.64 -4.46 4.06
CA LEU A 655 -16.56 -5.42 4.31
C LEU A 655 -16.18 -6.10 3.00
N LYS A 656 -14.88 -6.20 2.75
CA LYS A 656 -14.34 -6.84 1.55
C LYS A 656 -13.36 -7.94 1.91
N HIS A 657 -13.32 -8.96 1.06
CA HIS A 657 -12.26 -9.96 1.06
C HIS A 657 -11.72 -10.18 -0.35
N ALA A 658 -10.55 -10.82 -0.44
CA ALA A 658 -9.97 -11.16 -1.74
C ALA A 658 -10.96 -12.00 -2.56
N ASN A 659 -11.10 -11.69 -3.86
CA ASN A 659 -12.00 -12.43 -4.75
C ASN A 659 -11.78 -13.93 -4.60
N GLU A 660 -12.84 -14.64 -4.20
CA GLU A 660 -12.80 -16.08 -3.92
C GLU A 660 -12.24 -16.87 -5.12
N SER A 661 -11.74 -18.09 -4.93
CA SER A 661 -11.39 -18.96 -6.06
C SER A 661 -12.63 -19.49 -6.78
N ASP A 662 -12.53 -19.71 -8.10
CA ASP A 662 -13.56 -20.42 -8.88
C ASP A 662 -13.56 -21.94 -8.63
N GLU A 663 -12.46 -22.50 -8.13
CA GLU A 663 -12.29 -23.95 -8.02
C GLU A 663 -12.80 -24.52 -6.69
N LYS A 664 -12.86 -23.68 -5.64
CA LYS A 664 -13.16 -24.12 -4.28
C LYS A 664 -13.71 -22.98 -3.43
N HIS A 665 -14.84 -23.25 -2.78
CA HIS A 665 -15.37 -22.44 -1.68
C HIS A 665 -15.09 -23.16 -0.35
N GLU A 666 -14.54 -22.45 0.62
CA GLU A 666 -14.42 -22.88 2.02
C GLU A 666 -14.62 -21.67 2.94
N LYS A 667 -15.13 -21.91 4.15
CA LYS A 667 -15.20 -20.91 5.21
C LYS A 667 -13.78 -20.54 5.69
N THR A 668 -13.50 -19.25 5.71
CA THR A 668 -12.26 -18.63 6.19
C THR A 668 -12.60 -17.43 7.06
N GLU A 669 -11.61 -16.91 7.78
CA GLU A 669 -11.79 -15.66 8.53
C GLU A 669 -12.16 -14.49 7.61
N GLU A 670 -11.49 -14.36 6.46
CA GLU A 670 -11.72 -13.26 5.52
C GLU A 670 -13.14 -13.24 4.94
N ASN A 671 -13.82 -14.38 4.78
CA ASN A 671 -15.19 -14.44 4.26
C ASN A 671 -16.25 -14.69 5.34
N THR A 672 -15.93 -14.37 6.59
CA THR A 672 -16.86 -14.49 7.71
C THR A 672 -17.12 -13.11 8.32
N PHE A 673 -18.38 -12.74 8.49
CA PHE A 673 -18.80 -11.56 9.24
C PHE A 673 -18.97 -11.93 10.71
N ASN A 674 -18.12 -11.36 11.56
CA ASN A 674 -18.01 -11.65 12.99
C ASN A 674 -17.78 -10.39 13.85
N TYR A 675 -18.48 -9.30 13.52
CA TYR A 675 -18.30 -8.00 14.16
C TYR A 675 -19.41 -7.72 15.19
N ASN A 676 -19.06 -6.93 16.20
CA ASN A 676 -20.00 -6.24 17.05
C ASN A 676 -20.22 -4.82 16.52
N VAL A 677 -21.33 -4.62 15.82
CA VAL A 677 -21.71 -3.35 15.20
C VAL A 677 -22.93 -2.75 15.89
N MET A 678 -22.90 -1.45 16.12
CA MET A 678 -23.99 -0.69 16.70
C MET A 678 -24.40 0.44 15.75
N ASN A 679 -25.70 0.67 15.68
CA ASN A 679 -26.30 1.77 14.92
C ASN A 679 -25.81 1.76 13.47
N THR A 680 -26.15 0.71 12.72
CA THR A 680 -25.71 0.54 11.33
C THR A 680 -26.85 -0.03 10.50
N GLU A 681 -27.42 0.79 9.63
CA GLU A 681 -28.60 0.44 8.83
C GLU A 681 -28.24 -0.46 7.64
N ASN A 682 -27.03 -0.32 7.08
CA ASN A 682 -26.60 -1.04 5.89
C ASN A 682 -25.25 -1.75 6.10
N ILE A 683 -25.21 -3.05 5.88
CA ILE A 683 -24.00 -3.88 5.96
C ILE A 683 -23.80 -4.55 4.61
N ASN A 684 -22.78 -4.14 3.86
CA ASN A 684 -22.48 -4.62 2.51
C ASN A 684 -21.27 -5.56 2.55
N LEU A 685 -21.49 -6.83 2.27
CA LEU A 685 -20.47 -7.88 2.26
C LEU A 685 -20.06 -8.18 0.82
N VAL A 686 -18.86 -7.76 0.41
CA VAL A 686 -18.38 -7.79 -0.99
C VAL A 686 -17.31 -8.87 -1.17
N GLY A 687 -17.40 -9.65 -2.26
CA GLY A 687 -16.34 -10.61 -2.64
C GLY A 687 -16.82 -11.98 -3.10
N GLY A 688 -18.15 -12.18 -3.19
CA GLY A 688 -18.74 -13.48 -3.52
C GLY A 688 -19.42 -14.11 -2.31
N HIS A 689 -18.95 -15.27 -1.87
CA HIS A 689 -19.62 -16.03 -0.82
C HIS A 689 -19.21 -15.62 0.59
N TRP A 690 -20.18 -15.51 1.50
CA TRP A 690 -19.98 -15.10 2.89
C TRP A 690 -20.60 -16.05 3.90
N HIS A 691 -20.02 -16.09 5.09
CA HIS A 691 -20.53 -16.74 6.30
C HIS A 691 -20.80 -15.68 7.37
N ILE A 692 -21.68 -15.97 8.34
CA ILE A 692 -21.89 -15.15 9.53
C ILE A 692 -21.65 -16.03 10.75
N GLU A 693 -20.87 -15.53 11.72
CA GLU A 693 -20.56 -16.24 12.96
C GLU A 693 -20.24 -15.24 14.06
N ASP A 694 -20.78 -15.44 15.27
CA ASP A 694 -20.51 -14.59 16.45
C ASP A 694 -20.71 -13.07 16.21
N ALA A 695 -21.56 -12.70 15.26
CA ALA A 695 -21.86 -11.31 14.94
C ALA A 695 -22.97 -10.75 15.84
N HIS A 696 -22.90 -9.46 16.11
CA HIS A 696 -23.94 -8.72 16.83
C HIS A 696 -24.22 -7.39 16.13
N ILE A 697 -25.50 -7.10 15.89
CA ILE A 697 -25.99 -5.85 15.32
C ILE A 697 -27.02 -5.27 16.29
N GLY A 698 -26.61 -4.21 17.00
CA GLY A 698 -27.45 -3.54 17.99
C GLY A 698 -27.80 -2.11 17.60
N PHE A 699 -28.80 -1.55 18.27
CA PHE A 699 -29.19 -0.15 18.13
C PHE A 699 -29.48 0.45 19.52
N ASP A 700 -29.12 1.72 19.71
CA ASP A 700 -29.42 2.43 20.96
C ASP A 700 -30.92 2.73 21.11
N GLU A 701 -31.63 2.90 19.99
CA GLU A 701 -33.08 3.08 19.94
C GLU A 701 -33.80 1.80 19.44
N ALA A 702 -34.93 1.47 20.06
CA ALA A 702 -35.74 0.33 19.66
C ALA A 702 -36.50 0.59 18.34
N SER A 703 -36.78 -0.48 17.57
CA SER A 703 -37.51 -0.45 16.29
C SER A 703 -36.74 0.12 15.10
N ASN A 704 -35.42 0.00 15.12
CA ASN A 704 -34.57 0.23 13.95
C ASN A 704 -34.51 -1.00 13.03
N SER A 705 -33.99 -0.80 11.82
CA SER A 705 -33.83 -1.86 10.82
C SER A 705 -32.39 -1.96 10.33
N ALA A 706 -31.90 -3.19 10.21
CA ALA A 706 -30.61 -3.49 9.59
C ALA A 706 -30.81 -4.24 8.27
N ASN A 707 -29.97 -3.93 7.29
CA ASN A 707 -29.95 -4.56 5.98
C ASN A 707 -28.57 -5.18 5.73
N ILE A 708 -28.52 -6.50 5.56
CA ILE A 708 -27.30 -7.19 5.14
C ILE A 708 -27.40 -7.49 3.65
N ASN A 709 -26.49 -6.93 2.86
CA ASN A 709 -26.42 -7.11 1.42
C ASN A 709 -25.17 -7.92 1.05
N ILE A 710 -25.36 -9.11 0.49
CA ILE A 710 -24.27 -9.95 -0.02
C ILE A 710 -24.06 -9.62 -1.49
N LEU A 711 -22.92 -9.03 -1.77
CA LEU A 711 -22.55 -8.53 -3.08
C LEU A 711 -21.52 -9.48 -3.71
N GLY A 712 -21.73 -9.71 -5.02
CA GLY A 712 -20.82 -10.50 -5.83
C GLY A 712 -19.41 -9.90 -5.90
N ARG A 713 -18.54 -10.58 -6.64
CA ARG A 713 -17.21 -10.04 -6.94
C ARG A 713 -17.32 -8.73 -7.72
N GLU A 714 -16.42 -7.81 -7.45
CA GLU A 714 -16.36 -6.51 -8.15
C GLU A 714 -16.11 -6.66 -9.66
N ASP A 715 -15.49 -7.77 -10.09
CA ASP A 715 -15.29 -8.09 -11.51
C ASP A 715 -16.55 -8.63 -12.22
N GLY A 716 -17.65 -8.82 -11.48
CA GLY A 716 -18.93 -9.32 -11.98
C GLY A 716 -18.92 -10.80 -12.39
N THR A 717 -17.88 -11.56 -12.06
CA THR A 717 -17.74 -12.97 -12.46
C THR A 717 -18.51 -13.93 -11.57
N LYS A 718 -18.87 -13.51 -10.36
CA LYS A 718 -19.52 -14.36 -9.36
C LYS A 718 -20.51 -13.57 -8.53
N ASP A 719 -21.72 -14.12 -8.37
CA ASP A 719 -22.76 -13.54 -7.52
C ASP A 719 -22.46 -13.81 -6.03
N GLY A 720 -23.04 -12.99 -5.15
CA GLY A 720 -22.86 -13.05 -3.70
C GLY A 720 -23.86 -13.99 -3.04
N GLU A 721 -23.37 -15.03 -2.35
CA GLU A 721 -24.21 -16.06 -1.70
C GLU A 721 -23.93 -16.08 -0.20
N LEU A 722 -24.96 -16.04 0.65
CA LEU A 722 -24.83 -16.21 2.10
C LEU A 722 -24.89 -17.69 2.47
N HIS A 723 -23.95 -18.18 3.25
CA HIS A 723 -23.94 -19.54 3.77
C HIS A 723 -24.35 -19.51 5.24
N VAL A 724 -25.55 -20.01 5.52
CA VAL A 724 -26.14 -20.05 6.86
C VAL A 724 -25.94 -21.44 7.44
N GLU A 725 -25.05 -21.55 8.42
CA GLU A 725 -24.84 -22.80 9.15
C GLU A 725 -26.06 -23.14 10.01
N ILE A 726 -26.50 -24.41 9.94
CA ILE A 726 -27.54 -24.97 10.81
C ILE A 726 -26.96 -26.10 11.67
N ASN A 727 -27.33 -26.10 12.95
CA ASN A 727 -26.91 -27.11 13.92
C ASN A 727 -28.13 -27.81 14.53
N SER A 728 -27.98 -29.08 14.90
CA SER A 728 -29.10 -29.86 15.44
C SER A 728 -29.19 -29.74 16.96
N LEU A 729 -30.34 -29.31 17.47
CA LEU A 729 -30.59 -29.18 18.91
C LEU A 729 -30.85 -30.53 19.61
N GLY A 730 -31.08 -31.59 18.83
CA GLY A 730 -31.33 -32.94 19.32
C GLY A 730 -32.59 -33.56 18.71
N ILE A 731 -32.89 -34.80 19.10
CA ILE A 731 -34.02 -35.57 18.56
C ILE A 731 -35.33 -34.83 18.86
N GLY A 732 -36.01 -34.36 17.80
CA GLY A 732 -37.29 -33.65 17.89
C GLY A 732 -37.22 -32.24 18.46
N GLN A 733 -36.02 -31.64 18.56
CA GLN A 733 -35.80 -30.31 19.13
C GLN A 733 -35.55 -29.22 18.06
N GLY A 734 -35.53 -29.59 16.77
CA GLY A 734 -35.33 -28.65 15.67
C GLY A 734 -33.86 -28.36 15.39
N VAL A 735 -33.62 -27.19 14.78
CA VAL A 735 -32.29 -26.66 14.44
C VAL A 735 -32.14 -25.26 15.00
N GLU A 736 -30.90 -24.87 15.23
CA GLU A 736 -30.48 -23.47 15.41
C GLU A 736 -29.67 -23.05 14.19
N SER A 737 -29.72 -21.77 13.85
CA SER A 737 -28.97 -21.19 12.74
C SER A 737 -27.90 -20.21 13.23
N SER A 738 -26.87 -19.99 12.41
CA SER A 738 -25.86 -18.94 12.62
C SER A 738 -26.41 -17.50 12.58
N LEU A 739 -27.68 -17.32 12.21
CA LEU A 739 -28.36 -16.02 12.23
C LEU A 739 -29.23 -15.84 13.49
N ASP A 740 -29.36 -16.85 14.34
CA ASP A 740 -30.21 -16.76 15.52
C ASP A 740 -29.57 -15.80 16.54
N GLY A 741 -30.30 -14.75 16.93
CA GLY A 741 -29.86 -13.79 17.94
C GLY A 741 -28.77 -12.80 17.51
N ILE A 742 -28.55 -12.64 16.19
CA ILE A 742 -27.57 -11.66 15.68
C ILE A 742 -28.04 -10.20 15.82
N VAL A 743 -29.36 -9.97 15.96
CA VAL A 743 -29.94 -8.65 16.22
C VAL A 743 -30.64 -8.61 17.58
N ASP A 744 -30.72 -7.42 18.17
CA ASP A 744 -31.51 -7.19 19.38
C ASP A 744 -33.01 -7.45 19.16
N GLU A 745 -33.71 -7.86 20.22
CA GLU A 745 -35.15 -8.13 20.17
C GLU A 745 -35.93 -6.85 19.77
N GLY A 746 -36.70 -6.95 18.68
CA GLY A 746 -37.48 -5.84 18.14
C GLY A 746 -36.78 -5.03 17.03
N THR A 747 -35.58 -5.44 16.62
CA THR A 747 -34.89 -4.92 15.42
C THR A 747 -35.33 -5.70 14.19
N ASP A 748 -35.67 -4.99 13.12
CA ASP A 748 -36.05 -5.60 11.83
C ASP A 748 -34.78 -5.91 11.01
N LEU A 749 -34.49 -7.18 10.75
CA LEU A 749 -33.37 -7.58 9.88
C LEU A 749 -33.87 -7.96 8.48
N THR A 750 -33.25 -7.41 7.42
CA THR A 750 -33.45 -7.83 6.03
C THR A 750 -32.15 -8.35 5.44
N ILE A 751 -32.18 -9.48 4.75
CA ILE A 751 -31.02 -10.06 4.08
C ILE A 751 -31.27 -10.14 2.57
N THR A 752 -30.37 -9.53 1.79
CA THR A 752 -30.40 -9.54 0.32
C THR A 752 -29.14 -10.21 -0.21
N ALA A 753 -29.28 -11.19 -1.12
CA ALA A 753 -28.14 -11.87 -1.74
C ALA A 753 -28.44 -12.19 -3.21
N ASN A 754 -27.68 -11.64 -4.15
CA ASN A 754 -27.92 -11.87 -5.58
C ASN A 754 -27.54 -13.29 -6.05
N GLY A 755 -26.79 -14.02 -5.24
CA GLY A 755 -26.49 -15.45 -5.34
C GLY A 755 -27.32 -16.33 -4.40
N GLY A 756 -28.19 -15.75 -3.56
CA GLY A 756 -29.10 -16.49 -2.66
C GLY A 756 -28.59 -16.73 -1.24
N ILE A 757 -29.48 -17.21 -0.37
CA ILE A 757 -29.20 -17.64 1.00
C ILE A 757 -29.21 -19.16 1.03
N LYS A 758 -28.06 -19.78 1.30
CA LYS A 758 -27.86 -21.21 1.28
C LYS A 758 -27.69 -21.77 2.69
N TYR A 759 -28.63 -22.61 3.11
CA TYR A 759 -28.53 -23.36 4.36
C TYR A 759 -27.54 -24.52 4.25
N VAL A 760 -26.47 -24.47 5.05
CA VAL A 760 -25.36 -25.43 5.07
C VAL A 760 -25.27 -26.14 6.42
N VAL A 761 -24.79 -27.38 6.45
CA VAL A 761 -24.70 -28.13 7.71
C VAL A 761 -23.49 -27.65 8.53
N GLY A 762 -23.74 -27.26 9.78
CA GLY A 762 -22.70 -26.83 10.72
C GLY A 762 -22.02 -28.00 11.45
N ASP A 763 -21.05 -27.67 12.30
CA ASP A 763 -20.21 -28.63 13.01
C ASP A 763 -20.96 -29.56 13.97
N ASN A 764 -22.17 -29.18 14.41
CA ASN A 764 -23.01 -29.94 15.33
C ASN A 764 -24.28 -30.52 14.66
N PHE A 765 -24.35 -30.52 13.33
CA PHE A 765 -25.53 -31.02 12.61
C PHE A 765 -25.60 -32.55 12.49
N ASN A 766 -26.64 -33.17 13.04
CA ASN A 766 -26.88 -34.60 12.88
C ASN A 766 -28.25 -34.84 12.25
N VAL A 767 -28.32 -35.78 11.31
CA VAL A 767 -29.59 -36.15 10.68
C VAL A 767 -30.43 -36.99 11.65
N TYR A 768 -31.35 -36.35 12.37
CA TYR A 768 -32.29 -37.01 13.30
C TYR A 768 -33.69 -37.21 12.73
N GLN A 769 -34.06 -36.45 11.70
CA GLN A 769 -35.37 -36.42 11.09
C GLN A 769 -35.30 -36.10 9.60
N ASP A 770 -36.34 -36.47 8.86
CA ASP A 770 -36.39 -36.34 7.40
C ASP A 770 -36.66 -34.89 6.95
N ASN A 771 -37.25 -34.05 7.81
CA ASN A 771 -37.58 -32.66 7.51
C ASN A 771 -37.24 -31.75 8.70
N TYR A 772 -36.69 -30.58 8.42
CA TYR A 772 -36.45 -29.52 9.40
C TYR A 772 -37.24 -28.28 8.98
N ILE A 773 -38.20 -27.88 9.81
CA ILE A 773 -39.08 -26.73 9.56
C ILE A 773 -38.82 -25.71 10.65
N PHE A 774 -38.53 -24.48 10.26
CA PHE A 774 -38.30 -23.35 11.16
C PHE A 774 -38.72 -22.05 10.49
N ASP A 775 -38.97 -21.04 11.31
CA ASP A 775 -39.27 -19.68 10.85
C ASP A 775 -37.97 -18.87 10.87
N THR A 776 -37.79 -17.98 9.90
CA THR A 776 -36.68 -17.02 9.92
C THR A 776 -37.01 -15.85 10.84
N ASP A 777 -36.02 -15.39 11.59
CA ASP A 777 -36.10 -14.14 12.36
C ASP A 777 -35.70 -12.91 11.53
N TYR A 778 -35.55 -13.09 10.22
CA TYR A 778 -35.17 -12.06 9.25
C TYR A 778 -36.10 -12.08 8.03
N LYS A 779 -36.20 -10.93 7.36
CA LYS A 779 -36.96 -10.72 6.13
C LYS A 779 -36.11 -11.01 4.89
N ILE A 780 -36.73 -11.56 3.85
CA ILE A 780 -36.07 -11.83 2.58
C ILE A 780 -36.06 -10.56 1.72
N GLY A 781 -34.86 -10.06 1.41
CA GLY A 781 -34.67 -8.87 0.58
C GLY A 781 -34.77 -9.15 -0.92
N SER A 782 -34.78 -8.08 -1.73
CA SER A 782 -34.86 -8.15 -3.19
C SER A 782 -33.77 -7.31 -3.85
N TYR A 783 -33.30 -7.73 -5.02
CA TYR A 783 -32.24 -7.07 -5.77
C TYR A 783 -32.62 -6.90 -7.25
N GLU A 784 -32.00 -5.93 -7.92
CA GLU A 784 -32.17 -5.73 -9.35
C GLU A 784 -31.27 -6.70 -10.13
N ASN A 785 -31.86 -7.55 -10.98
CA ASN A 785 -31.10 -8.50 -11.80
C ASN A 785 -30.46 -7.80 -13.02
N LYS A 786 -29.70 -8.55 -13.84
CA LYS A 786 -29.02 -8.03 -15.04
C LYS A 786 -29.98 -7.46 -16.12
N GLU A 787 -31.27 -7.74 -16.00
CA GLU A 787 -32.32 -7.29 -16.91
C GLU A 787 -33.07 -6.06 -16.36
N GLY A 788 -32.70 -5.58 -15.17
CA GLY A 788 -33.36 -4.47 -14.49
C GLY A 788 -34.63 -4.85 -13.74
N GLU A 789 -34.88 -6.15 -13.55
CA GLU A 789 -36.06 -6.65 -12.84
C GLU A 789 -35.75 -6.86 -11.35
N LEU A 790 -36.64 -6.39 -10.49
CA LEU A 790 -36.55 -6.62 -9.05
C LEU A 790 -36.95 -8.07 -8.73
N VAL A 791 -36.01 -8.85 -8.24
CA VAL A 791 -36.17 -10.27 -7.89
C VAL A 791 -35.90 -10.50 -6.41
N GLU A 792 -36.70 -11.37 -5.79
CA GLU A 792 -36.53 -11.78 -4.40
C GLU A 792 -35.31 -12.69 -4.25
N THR A 793 -34.61 -12.59 -3.12
CA THR A 793 -33.44 -13.42 -2.82
C THR A 793 -33.84 -14.90 -2.72
N GLU A 794 -33.16 -15.75 -3.49
CA GLU A 794 -33.44 -17.19 -3.51
C GLU A 794 -32.98 -17.89 -2.21
N ILE A 795 -33.80 -18.78 -1.65
CA ILE A 795 -33.39 -19.68 -0.56
C ILE A 795 -32.98 -21.04 -1.14
N LYS A 796 -31.78 -21.48 -0.76
CA LYS A 796 -31.12 -22.72 -1.21
C LYS A 796 -30.72 -23.59 -0.02
N GLY A 797 -30.27 -24.80 -0.31
CA GLY A 797 -29.71 -25.71 0.69
C GLY A 797 -28.44 -26.40 0.19
N ALA A 798 -27.70 -26.98 1.13
CA ALA A 798 -26.67 -27.96 0.84
C ALA A 798 -27.20 -29.10 -0.05
N VAL A 799 -26.30 -29.82 -0.72
CA VAL A 799 -26.66 -30.78 -1.79
C VAL A 799 -27.72 -31.80 -1.35
N ILE A 800 -27.68 -32.21 -0.07
CA ILE A 800 -28.57 -33.19 0.54
C ILE A 800 -29.98 -32.67 0.82
N PHE A 801 -30.22 -31.36 0.75
CA PHE A 801 -31.52 -30.76 1.03
C PHE A 801 -32.32 -30.49 -0.24
N ASP A 802 -33.61 -30.82 -0.19
CA ASP A 802 -34.65 -30.25 -1.04
C ASP A 802 -35.32 -29.13 -0.25
N VAL A 803 -35.32 -27.91 -0.80
CA VAL A 803 -35.66 -26.69 -0.06
C VAL A 803 -36.94 -26.10 -0.59
N THR A 804 -37.85 -25.79 0.34
CA THR A 804 -39.09 -25.07 0.07
C THR A 804 -39.26 -23.98 1.13
N HIS A 805 -39.86 -22.85 0.77
CA HIS A 805 -40.17 -21.79 1.71
C HIS A 805 -41.50 -21.10 1.36
N GLU A 806 -42.11 -20.47 2.36
CA GLU A 806 -43.29 -19.61 2.21
C GLU A 806 -43.01 -18.27 2.90
N THR A 807 -42.95 -17.19 2.13
CA THR A 807 -42.80 -15.82 2.66
C THR A 807 -44.13 -15.35 3.26
N LYS A 808 -44.07 -14.86 4.50
CA LYS A 808 -45.19 -14.34 5.28
C LYS A 808 -45.48 -12.88 4.93
N GLU A 809 -46.63 -12.36 5.38
CA GLU A 809 -47.03 -10.95 5.13
C GLU A 809 -46.05 -9.92 5.72
N ASP A 810 -45.31 -10.27 6.77
CA ASP A 810 -44.30 -9.42 7.42
C ASP A 810 -42.91 -9.48 6.75
N GLY A 811 -42.76 -10.30 5.71
CA GLY A 811 -41.52 -10.49 4.95
C GLY A 811 -40.60 -11.60 5.47
N THR A 812 -40.87 -12.17 6.66
CA THR A 812 -40.17 -13.37 7.15
C THR A 812 -40.61 -14.62 6.38
N ALA A 813 -39.93 -15.76 6.53
CA ALA A 813 -40.28 -16.98 5.83
C ALA A 813 -40.30 -18.21 6.72
N THR A 814 -41.20 -19.15 6.42
CA THR A 814 -41.12 -20.51 6.95
C THR A 814 -40.31 -21.37 5.99
N VAL A 815 -39.16 -21.87 6.43
CA VAL A 815 -38.24 -22.70 5.63
C VAL A 815 -38.42 -24.17 5.97
N ASN A 816 -38.48 -25.03 4.95
CA ASN A 816 -38.51 -26.47 5.09
C ASN A 816 -37.35 -27.11 4.32
N LEU A 817 -36.45 -27.75 5.06
CA LEU A 817 -35.30 -28.50 4.55
C LEU A 817 -35.60 -30.00 4.64
N ARG A 818 -35.97 -30.63 3.52
CA ARG A 818 -36.13 -32.10 3.43
C ARG A 818 -34.80 -32.75 3.09
N VAL A 819 -34.40 -33.76 3.85
CA VAL A 819 -33.25 -34.61 3.49
C VAL A 819 -33.65 -35.50 2.30
N LYS A 820 -32.92 -35.38 1.19
CA LYS A 820 -33.15 -36.17 -0.03
C LYS A 820 -32.85 -37.64 0.20
N ASP A 821 -33.62 -38.51 -0.43
CA ASP A 821 -33.34 -39.94 -0.49
C ASP A 821 -32.26 -40.27 -1.52
N ALA A 822 -31.53 -41.37 -1.31
CA ALA A 822 -30.53 -41.85 -2.27
C ALA A 822 -31.10 -42.04 -3.70
N SER A 823 -32.38 -42.39 -3.84
CA SER A 823 -33.04 -42.53 -5.14
C SER A 823 -33.15 -41.22 -5.91
N GLU A 824 -33.25 -40.08 -5.24
CA GLU A 824 -33.35 -38.76 -5.89
C GLU A 824 -32.05 -38.39 -6.60
N PHE A 825 -30.92 -38.98 -6.19
CA PHE A 825 -29.62 -38.87 -6.85
C PHE A 825 -29.32 -40.01 -7.84
N GLY A 826 -30.24 -40.98 -8.03
CA GLY A 826 -29.98 -42.21 -8.78
C GLY A 826 -28.88 -43.08 -8.13
N LEU A 827 -28.84 -43.09 -6.79
CA LEU A 827 -27.89 -43.83 -5.96
C LEU A 827 -28.54 -45.05 -5.30
N GLU A 828 -29.57 -45.67 -5.89
CA GLU A 828 -30.32 -46.79 -5.29
C GLU A 828 -29.44 -48.02 -5.02
N LYS A 829 -28.33 -48.17 -5.76
CA LYS A 829 -27.33 -49.22 -5.54
C LYS A 829 -26.29 -48.88 -4.48
N TYR A 830 -26.25 -47.63 -4.02
CA TYR A 830 -25.25 -47.08 -3.11
C TYR A 830 -25.87 -46.53 -1.81
N THR A 831 -27.13 -46.86 -1.50
CA THR A 831 -27.86 -46.37 -0.31
C THR A 831 -27.08 -46.56 0.99
N ALA A 832 -26.45 -47.72 1.21
CA ALA A 832 -25.64 -47.95 2.41
C ALA A 832 -24.45 -46.99 2.56
N ILE A 833 -23.83 -46.57 1.44
CA ILE A 833 -22.73 -45.59 1.45
C ILE A 833 -23.28 -44.19 1.71
N TYR A 834 -24.40 -43.85 1.08
CA TYR A 834 -25.10 -42.57 1.29
C TYR A 834 -25.51 -42.40 2.76
N ASP A 835 -26.18 -43.40 3.35
CA ASP A 835 -26.61 -43.39 4.75
C ASP A 835 -25.41 -43.28 5.70
N THR A 836 -24.29 -43.92 5.36
CA THR A 836 -23.04 -43.82 6.14
C THR A 836 -22.47 -42.40 6.09
N VAL A 837 -22.53 -41.73 4.93
CA VAL A 837 -22.10 -40.32 4.82
C VAL A 837 -22.97 -39.43 5.70
N LEU A 838 -24.30 -39.57 5.64
CA LEU A 838 -25.22 -38.80 6.47
C LEU A 838 -25.04 -39.06 7.98
N ALA A 839 -24.68 -40.27 8.38
CA ALA A 839 -24.44 -40.61 9.78
C ALA A 839 -23.10 -40.08 10.33
N ASN A 840 -22.18 -39.61 9.48
CA ASN A 840 -20.82 -39.22 9.85
C ASN A 840 -20.44 -37.79 9.42
N LEU A 841 -21.43 -36.92 9.14
CA LEU A 841 -21.20 -35.54 8.70
C LEU A 841 -20.25 -34.79 9.63
N THR A 842 -20.62 -34.68 10.90
CA THR A 842 -19.89 -33.93 11.94
C THR A 842 -18.56 -34.57 12.35
N GLN A 843 -18.32 -35.82 11.96
CA GLN A 843 -17.08 -36.54 12.28
C GLN A 843 -15.99 -36.33 11.22
N ASN A 844 -16.33 -35.75 10.06
CA ASN A 844 -15.39 -35.57 8.97
C ASN A 844 -15.68 -34.28 8.18
N LYS A 845 -14.82 -33.28 8.36
CA LYS A 845 -14.89 -32.00 7.66
C LYS A 845 -14.92 -32.14 6.13
N GLU A 846 -14.21 -33.10 5.54
CA GLU A 846 -14.25 -33.32 4.08
C GLU A 846 -15.65 -33.77 3.60
N LEU A 847 -16.41 -34.49 4.42
CA LEU A 847 -17.79 -34.89 4.11
C LEU A 847 -18.74 -33.71 4.27
N THR A 848 -18.59 -32.92 5.34
CA THR A 848 -19.33 -31.67 5.54
C THR A 848 -19.12 -30.70 4.38
N ASP A 849 -17.86 -30.42 4.02
CA ASP A 849 -17.51 -29.52 2.91
C ASP A 849 -18.02 -30.06 1.57
N ALA A 850 -17.96 -31.38 1.35
CA ALA A 850 -18.54 -31.99 0.15
C ALA A 850 -20.05 -31.76 0.07
N ILE A 851 -20.76 -31.82 1.19
CA ILE A 851 -22.21 -31.62 1.20
C ILE A 851 -22.59 -30.15 1.06
N ASN A 852 -21.85 -29.27 1.72
CA ASN A 852 -22.12 -27.84 1.71
C ASN A 852 -21.75 -27.21 0.36
N TYR A 853 -20.68 -27.66 -0.29
CA TYR A 853 -20.07 -26.93 -1.41
C TYR A 853 -20.06 -27.69 -2.73
N TYR A 854 -20.43 -28.97 -2.79
CA TYR A 854 -20.51 -29.68 -4.08
C TYR A 854 -21.86 -29.47 -4.75
N ASN A 855 -21.85 -29.53 -6.08
CA ASN A 855 -23.05 -29.77 -6.86
C ASN A 855 -23.40 -31.27 -6.89
N ASP A 856 -24.63 -31.57 -7.32
CA ASP A 856 -25.15 -32.94 -7.44
C ASP A 856 -24.18 -33.88 -8.17
N SER A 857 -23.64 -33.47 -9.30
CA SER A 857 -22.75 -34.30 -10.12
C SER A 857 -21.48 -34.70 -9.36
N LYS A 858 -20.83 -33.73 -8.71
CA LYS A 858 -19.60 -33.96 -7.94
C LYS A 858 -19.86 -34.82 -6.70
N PHE A 859 -20.98 -34.58 -6.00
CA PHE A 859 -21.42 -35.38 -4.86
C PHE A 859 -21.75 -36.83 -5.26
N ILE A 860 -22.53 -37.04 -6.33
CA ILE A 860 -22.84 -38.38 -6.88
C ILE A 860 -21.57 -39.14 -7.25
N ASN A 861 -20.61 -38.47 -7.90
CA ASN A 861 -19.35 -39.08 -8.27
C ASN A 861 -18.49 -39.46 -7.06
N MET A 862 -18.53 -38.67 -5.98
CA MET A 862 -17.87 -39.02 -4.72
C MET A 862 -18.43 -40.32 -4.14
N ILE A 863 -19.76 -40.45 -4.04
CA ILE A 863 -20.42 -41.65 -3.51
C ILE A 863 -20.08 -42.89 -4.37
N LYS A 864 -20.23 -42.80 -5.70
CA LYS A 864 -19.90 -43.90 -6.63
C LYS A 864 -18.41 -44.25 -6.61
N GLY A 865 -17.54 -43.25 -6.48
CA GLY A 865 -16.09 -43.42 -6.41
C GLY A 865 -15.65 -44.18 -5.16
N THR A 866 -16.33 -43.97 -4.03
CA THR A 866 -16.08 -44.69 -2.76
C THR A 866 -16.35 -46.19 -2.90
N ASP A 867 -17.44 -46.58 -3.55
CA ASP A 867 -17.74 -48.00 -3.83
C ASP A 867 -16.67 -48.65 -4.71
N ASN A 868 -16.23 -47.99 -5.77
CA ASN A 868 -15.17 -48.49 -6.65
C ASN A 868 -13.84 -48.69 -5.92
N LYS A 869 -13.49 -47.77 -5.01
CA LYS A 869 -12.28 -47.88 -4.17
C LYS A 869 -12.42 -49.00 -3.14
N ALA A 870 -13.57 -49.10 -2.46
CA ALA A 870 -13.86 -50.17 -1.49
C ALA A 870 -13.84 -51.55 -2.18
N SER A 871 -14.50 -51.69 -3.32
CA SER A 871 -14.51 -52.89 -4.17
C SER A 871 -13.11 -53.25 -4.67
N ALA A 872 -12.28 -52.27 -5.03
CA ALA A 872 -10.88 -52.50 -5.39
C ALA A 872 -10.03 -52.99 -4.19
N PHE A 873 -10.25 -52.46 -2.99
CA PHE A 873 -9.62 -52.94 -1.74
C PHE A 873 -10.07 -54.36 -1.37
N TYR A 874 -11.36 -54.68 -1.53
CA TYR A 874 -11.85 -56.05 -1.34
C TYR A 874 -11.28 -57.02 -2.38
N THR A 875 -11.14 -56.60 -3.64
CA THR A 875 -10.61 -57.44 -4.72
C THR A 875 -9.10 -57.68 -4.56
N THR A 876 -8.32 -56.65 -4.18
CA THR A 876 -6.89 -56.80 -3.86
C THR A 876 -6.68 -57.56 -2.56
N GLY A 877 -7.48 -57.31 -1.52
CA GLY A 877 -7.45 -58.08 -0.27
C GLY A 877 -7.79 -59.56 -0.50
N TYR A 878 -8.81 -59.85 -1.32
CA TYR A 878 -9.16 -61.22 -1.71
C TYR A 878 -8.09 -61.87 -2.57
N ALA A 879 -7.51 -61.14 -3.53
CA ALA A 879 -6.38 -61.62 -4.35
C ALA A 879 -5.15 -61.93 -3.48
N VAL A 880 -4.79 -61.06 -2.53
CA VAL A 880 -3.69 -61.30 -1.59
C VAL A 880 -3.99 -62.48 -0.66
N THR A 881 -5.22 -62.62 -0.17
CA THR A 881 -5.59 -63.73 0.72
C THR A 881 -5.63 -65.06 -0.05
N LYS A 882 -6.11 -65.04 -1.28
CA LYS A 882 -6.09 -66.19 -2.20
C LYS A 882 -4.67 -66.56 -2.60
N ASP A 883 -3.84 -65.59 -3.00
CA ASP A 883 -2.44 -65.82 -3.36
C ASP A 883 -1.65 -66.36 -2.17
N VAL A 884 -1.88 -65.87 -0.94
CA VAL A 884 -1.26 -66.43 0.28
C VAL A 884 -1.76 -67.84 0.57
N THR A 885 -3.04 -68.13 0.38
CA THR A 885 -3.61 -69.46 0.59
C THR A 885 -3.13 -70.46 -0.46
N ASP A 886 -3.05 -70.04 -1.72
CA ASP A 886 -2.52 -70.81 -2.83
C ASP A 886 -1.00 -71.01 -2.67
N MET A 887 -0.24 -70.00 -2.24
CA MET A 887 1.18 -70.16 -1.88
C MET A 887 1.35 -71.15 -0.73
N TYR A 888 0.50 -71.09 0.30
CA TYR A 888 0.57 -71.99 1.45
C TYR A 888 0.21 -73.43 1.05
N MET A 889 -0.83 -73.61 0.22
CA MET A 889 -1.22 -74.92 -0.30
C MET A 889 -0.18 -75.50 -1.26
N ASP A 890 0.41 -74.69 -2.13
CA ASP A 890 1.46 -75.10 -3.06
C ASP A 890 2.77 -75.41 -2.31
N THR A 891 3.05 -74.66 -1.23
CA THR A 891 4.16 -74.96 -0.30
C THR A 891 3.90 -76.27 0.44
N VAL A 892 2.68 -76.53 0.90
CA VAL A 892 2.29 -77.78 1.60
C VAL A 892 2.25 -78.98 0.66
N GLU A 893 1.79 -78.83 -0.59
CA GLU A 893 1.85 -79.88 -1.63
C GLU A 893 3.29 -80.17 -2.05
N SER A 894 4.12 -79.14 -2.24
CA SER A 894 5.56 -79.24 -2.48
C SER A 894 6.27 -79.93 -1.32
N PHE A 895 5.92 -79.59 -0.07
CA PHE A 895 6.44 -80.24 1.13
C PHE A 895 6.00 -81.69 1.23
N GLY A 896 4.73 -82.00 0.93
CA GLY A 896 4.19 -83.36 0.93
C GLY A 896 4.84 -84.26 -0.14
N ARG A 897 5.05 -83.75 -1.36
CA ARG A 897 5.74 -84.48 -2.43
C ARG A 897 7.23 -84.68 -2.13
N LYS A 898 7.90 -83.69 -1.52
CA LYS A 898 9.34 -83.77 -1.17
C LYS A 898 9.62 -84.54 0.13
N ALA A 899 8.69 -84.54 1.08
CA ALA A 899 8.77 -85.34 2.30
C ALA A 899 8.73 -86.86 2.00
N GLY A 900 7.99 -87.26 0.97
CA GLY A 900 7.93 -88.65 0.49
C GLY A 900 9.18 -89.13 -0.27
N ALA A 901 10.09 -88.22 -0.65
CA ALA A 901 11.30 -88.53 -1.42
C ALA A 901 12.62 -88.44 -0.62
N GLY A 902 12.57 -88.07 0.67
CA GLY A 902 13.73 -88.14 1.58
C GLY A 902 14.83 -87.07 1.39
N GLU A 903 14.58 -85.98 0.65
CA GLU A 903 15.58 -84.95 0.36
C GLU A 903 15.42 -83.68 1.22
N TRP A 904 15.59 -83.82 2.53
CA TRP A 904 15.36 -82.72 3.49
C TRP A 904 16.52 -81.72 3.66
N LEU A 905 17.68 -81.96 3.04
CA LEU A 905 18.90 -81.20 3.36
C LEU A 905 19.32 -80.15 2.31
N ALA A 906 18.52 -79.92 1.25
CA ALA A 906 18.89 -78.99 0.17
C ALA A 906 18.00 -77.74 0.01
N PHE A 907 17.06 -77.45 0.94
CA PHE A 907 16.17 -76.27 0.83
C PHE A 907 16.42 -75.15 1.85
N GLY A 908 17.35 -75.34 2.80
CA GLY A 908 17.68 -74.33 3.82
C GLY A 908 18.62 -73.20 3.37
N LYS A 909 18.96 -73.10 2.08
CA LYS A 909 20.01 -72.16 1.59
C LYS A 909 19.59 -71.20 0.49
N TYR A 910 18.32 -71.14 0.09
CA TYR A 910 17.82 -70.29 -1.00
C TYR A 910 16.77 -69.25 -0.56
N LEU A 911 16.84 -68.76 0.68
CA LEU A 911 15.98 -67.65 1.16
C LEU A 911 16.78 -66.47 1.75
N SER A 912 18.08 -66.38 1.45
CA SER A 912 18.93 -65.29 1.95
C SER A 912 19.88 -64.68 0.91
N SER A 913 19.45 -64.55 -0.35
CA SER A 913 20.10 -63.66 -1.30
C SER A 913 19.12 -63.16 -2.36
N ASP A 914 18.95 -61.84 -2.38
CA ASP A 914 18.45 -60.97 -3.45
C ASP A 914 17.05 -61.26 -4.04
N THR A 915 15.99 -60.60 -3.53
CA THR A 915 15.43 -59.34 -4.10
C THR A 915 14.51 -58.67 -3.08
#